data_AF-A0A7C5WK68-F1
#
_entry.id   AF-A0A7C5WK68-F1
#
_cell.length_a   1.000
_cell.length_b   1.000
_cell.length_c   1.000
_cell.angle_alpha   90.00
_cell.angle_beta   90.00
_cell.angle_gamma   90.00
#
_symmetry.space_group_name_H-M   'P 1'
#
loop_
_entity.id
_entity.type
_entity.pdbx_description
1 polymer ?
#
loop_
_entity_poly.entity_id
_entity_poly.type
_entity_poly.pdbx_seq_one_letter_code
_entity_poly.pdbx_strand_id
1 'polypeptide(L)'
;MASRRESADPQAFEGVRVVLTGGGTGGHVYPCLALYEMLRRRGVVGEALYLGVRGRAEEEIVPRHGIPLQFIPSAPFAGGSWLGKLRALASVMRGALSSLAWLLRFRPRLVLAAGGYVSAPVIVAAFALKPFLRLRIVIDEQNLVPGLLNQFASLFADLVLVSFKETAYFIWNNRCVDTGYPVRREYLEEGEDPAALRRRLGLPADAFVVVVAGGSMGARSINRALVAALERLAAVDRLYIVHSVGLQASLDYDAVGDTARGIHQVLGERFDAAELVARREDGRVFYRGHRYLDDLYDYQRAADLLVCRAGAGSLSEVLALGRAALLIPKRGLPGDHQEFNALAVAEKEGAEVLFERRDPATGVDQVDAEDLAARIEALAADPERRHRLADNAAALYDRGMEQAVVRAVSSVLEGRPVDFVSQVVEPRFVRFQRNFDSLVKHLAVEGREQSIEQLYRQYYRIKMEEYLAASDYLVVNRGIKLIGALGCRERYPFIRDHFAGFRGYLKRNSLAALHRATEYEPYFADLVRMGLEDGYYETRREAISLYRRFHRELAGRRDLQQQILELLDRRLESWEVRAEAILAAVLFLDEQAFLTRMERFRASRRIRLREALLDAISLGLKAERFEDIARVRLFVKRMLVTTSEFRPHFRVRSRYIRVVEQLERMG
;
A
#
# COMPACT_ATOMS: atom_id res chain seq x y z
N MET A 1 -57.26 54.42 2.15
CA MET A 1 -56.52 53.57 1.19
C MET A 1 -55.03 53.74 1.46
N ALA A 2 -54.41 52.75 2.09
CA ALA A 2 -52.98 52.73 2.40
C ALA A 2 -52.45 51.33 2.05
N SER A 3 -51.47 51.24 1.14
CA SER A 3 -50.78 50.00 0.81
C SER A 3 -49.55 49.85 1.72
N ARG A 4 -49.53 48.74 2.45
CA ARG A 4 -48.41 48.32 3.31
C ARG A 4 -47.38 47.58 2.46
N ARG A 5 -46.12 47.93 2.68
CA ARG A 5 -44.93 47.15 2.31
C ARG A 5 -44.98 45.82 3.06
N GLU A 6 -45.00 44.71 2.33
CA GLU A 6 -44.76 43.39 2.88
C GLU A 6 -43.26 43.19 3.09
N SER A 7 -42.90 43.00 4.35
CA SER A 7 -41.61 42.54 4.83
C SER A 7 -41.37 41.10 4.37
N ALA A 8 -40.22 40.84 3.76
CA ALA A 8 -39.73 39.50 3.47
C ALA A 8 -39.57 38.69 4.79
N ASP A 9 -40.35 37.63 4.91
CA ASP A 9 -40.27 36.61 5.95
C ASP A 9 -39.03 35.72 5.71
N PRO A 10 -38.20 35.37 6.71
CA PRO A 10 -37.06 34.49 6.51
C PRO A 10 -37.57 33.05 6.33
N GLN A 11 -37.35 32.48 5.14
CA GLN A 11 -37.74 31.11 4.80
C GLN A 11 -37.37 30.10 5.90
N ALA A 12 -38.38 29.51 6.53
CA ALA A 12 -38.23 28.40 7.45
C ALA A 12 -37.63 27.19 6.72
N PHE A 13 -36.48 26.69 7.16
CA PHE A 13 -35.78 25.58 6.53
C PHE A 13 -36.55 24.25 6.75
N GLU A 14 -37.12 23.68 5.69
CA GLU A 14 -37.72 22.34 5.69
C GLU A 14 -36.62 21.25 5.70
N GLY A 15 -36.51 20.49 6.79
CA GLY A 15 -35.57 19.37 6.92
C GLY A 15 -35.30 19.01 8.39
N VAL A 16 -34.76 17.82 8.67
CA VAL A 16 -34.46 17.45 10.06
C VAL A 16 -33.22 18.20 10.59
N ARG A 17 -33.23 18.52 11.88
CA ARG A 17 -32.04 19.04 12.56
C ARG A 17 -30.92 18.01 12.56
N VAL A 18 -29.73 18.45 12.17
CA VAL A 18 -28.55 17.58 12.00
C VAL A 18 -27.37 18.06 12.83
N VAL A 19 -26.69 17.13 13.48
CA VAL A 19 -25.37 17.38 14.07
C VAL A 19 -24.30 16.84 13.14
N LEU A 20 -23.30 17.67 12.87
CA LEU A 20 -22.14 17.33 12.07
C LEU A 20 -20.95 17.14 13.00
N THR A 21 -20.15 16.10 12.77
CA THR A 21 -18.90 15.89 13.51
C THR A 21 -17.84 15.25 12.63
N GLY A 22 -16.60 15.68 12.84
CA GLY A 22 -15.46 15.43 11.98
C GLY A 22 -14.36 16.38 12.42
N GLY A 23 -13.11 15.93 12.61
CA GLY A 23 -12.15 16.85 13.20
C GLY A 23 -10.70 16.43 13.17
N GLY A 24 -9.83 17.43 13.31
CA GLY A 24 -8.37 17.30 13.34
C GLY A 24 -7.69 17.75 12.05
N THR A 25 -8.26 17.42 10.88
CA THR A 25 -7.72 17.83 9.57
C THR A 25 -8.84 18.15 8.59
N GLY A 26 -8.55 18.92 7.54
CA GLY A 26 -9.51 19.20 6.46
C GLY A 26 -10.06 17.94 5.78
N GLY A 27 -9.32 16.83 5.81
CA GLY A 27 -9.74 15.55 5.21
C GLY A 27 -10.97 14.90 5.85
N HIS A 28 -11.37 15.31 7.06
CA HIS A 28 -12.63 14.91 7.69
C HIS A 28 -13.69 16.02 7.67
N VAL A 29 -13.26 17.28 7.68
CA VAL A 29 -14.18 18.43 7.73
C VAL A 29 -14.87 18.65 6.39
N TYR A 30 -14.10 18.72 5.28
CA TYR A 30 -14.66 18.95 3.95
C TYR A 30 -15.68 17.90 3.50
N PRO A 31 -15.41 16.58 3.61
CA PRO A 31 -16.41 15.58 3.22
C PRO A 31 -17.68 15.66 4.10
N CYS A 32 -17.56 15.97 5.39
CA CYS A 32 -18.73 16.18 6.26
C CYS A 32 -19.61 17.33 5.78
N LEU A 33 -18.98 18.45 5.38
CA LEU A 33 -19.68 19.62 4.85
C LEU A 33 -20.28 19.36 3.48
N ALA A 34 -19.58 18.64 2.60
CA ALA A 34 -20.10 18.23 1.30
C ALA A 34 -21.34 17.34 1.45
N LEU A 35 -21.30 16.36 2.36
CA LEU A 35 -22.44 15.49 2.66
C LEU A 35 -23.64 16.29 3.21
N TYR A 36 -23.38 17.24 4.11
CA TYR A 36 -24.41 18.14 4.63
C TYR A 36 -25.08 18.94 3.52
N GLU A 37 -24.29 19.56 2.63
CA GLU A 37 -24.79 20.39 1.54
C GLU A 37 -25.64 19.58 0.54
N MET A 38 -25.21 18.36 0.20
CA MET A 38 -25.96 17.44 -0.65
C MET A 38 -27.34 17.10 -0.06
N LEU A 39 -27.38 16.77 1.23
CA LEU A 39 -28.62 16.44 1.93
C LEU A 39 -29.52 17.67 2.10
N ARG A 40 -28.93 18.85 2.34
CA ARG A 40 -29.65 20.10 2.55
C ARG A 40 -30.38 20.53 1.29
N ARG A 41 -29.74 20.44 0.13
CA ARG A 41 -30.34 20.79 -1.18
C ARG A 41 -31.56 19.94 -1.53
N ARG A 42 -31.62 18.71 -1.03
CA ARG A 42 -32.75 17.80 -1.23
C ARG A 42 -33.81 17.90 -0.13
N GLY A 43 -33.70 18.88 0.78
CA GLY A 43 -34.63 19.07 1.89
C GLY A 43 -34.60 17.97 2.94
N VAL A 44 -33.55 17.14 2.97
CA VAL A 44 -33.43 16.05 3.96
C VAL A 44 -33.05 16.63 5.32
N VAL A 45 -32.13 17.61 5.34
CA VAL A 45 -31.62 18.26 6.55
C VAL A 45 -31.82 19.77 6.49
N GLY A 46 -32.09 20.37 7.65
CA GLY A 46 -32.28 21.81 7.80
C GLY A 46 -31.17 22.46 8.63
N GLU A 47 -31.53 22.93 9.83
CA GLU A 47 -30.61 23.54 10.78
C GLU A 47 -29.50 22.56 11.22
N ALA A 48 -28.26 23.03 11.22
CA ALA A 48 -27.08 22.25 11.55
C ALA A 48 -26.32 22.80 12.76
N LEU A 49 -25.72 21.90 13.53
CA LEU A 49 -24.77 22.21 14.60
C LEU A 49 -23.52 21.36 14.40
N TYR A 50 -22.35 22.00 14.37
CA TYR A 50 -21.08 21.29 14.27
C TYR A 50 -20.46 21.06 15.66
N LEU A 51 -20.08 19.83 15.96
CA LEU A 51 -19.35 19.45 17.16
C LEU A 51 -17.91 19.07 16.78
N GLY A 52 -16.98 19.97 17.09
CA GLY A 52 -15.56 19.87 16.73
C GLY A 52 -14.63 20.00 17.93
N VAL A 53 -13.33 20.12 17.68
CA VAL A 53 -12.29 20.35 18.70
C VAL A 53 -11.53 21.64 18.41
N ARG A 54 -11.06 22.27 19.49
CA ARG A 54 -10.40 23.57 19.41
C ARG A 54 -8.98 23.46 18.85
N GLY A 55 -8.50 24.50 18.18
CA GLY A 55 -7.15 24.61 17.63
C GLY A 55 -6.89 23.71 16.42
N ARG A 56 -7.94 23.34 15.70
CA ARG A 56 -7.89 22.42 14.55
C ARG A 56 -8.62 23.00 13.35
N ALA A 57 -8.51 22.32 12.20
CA ALA A 57 -9.00 22.80 10.91
C ALA A 57 -10.48 23.22 10.92
N GLU A 58 -11.32 22.53 11.71
CA GLU A 58 -12.75 22.87 11.85
C GLU A 58 -13.01 24.28 12.40
N GLU A 59 -12.14 24.83 13.25
CA GLU A 59 -12.30 26.16 13.85
C GLU A 59 -12.22 27.27 12.81
N GLU A 60 -11.46 27.04 11.73
CA GLU A 60 -11.35 27.98 10.62
C GLU A 60 -12.35 27.69 9.50
N ILE A 61 -12.55 26.41 9.15
CA ILE A 61 -13.35 26.01 7.98
C ILE A 61 -14.85 26.12 8.26
N VAL A 62 -15.33 25.63 9.40
CA VAL A 62 -16.78 25.50 9.67
C VAL A 62 -17.49 26.85 9.77
N PRO A 63 -16.96 27.85 10.51
CA PRO A 63 -17.63 29.16 10.61
C PRO A 63 -17.74 29.89 9.27
N ARG A 64 -16.79 29.70 8.35
CA ARG A 64 -16.84 30.26 6.99
C ARG A 64 -18.01 29.74 6.16
N HIS A 65 -18.55 28.57 6.51
CA HIS A 65 -19.72 27.97 5.88
C HIS A 65 -21.04 28.33 6.59
N GLY A 66 -21.01 29.25 7.57
CA GLY A 66 -22.19 29.74 8.28
C GLY A 66 -22.83 28.72 9.23
N ILE A 67 -22.10 27.68 9.63
CA ILE A 67 -22.59 26.64 10.56
C ILE A 67 -22.13 26.95 11.98
N PRO A 68 -23.02 26.97 12.99
CA PRO A 68 -22.64 27.11 14.38
C PRO A 68 -21.68 25.99 14.82
N LEU A 69 -20.53 26.37 15.39
CA LEU A 69 -19.51 25.46 15.88
C LEU A 69 -19.47 25.46 17.42
N GLN A 70 -19.49 24.27 18.02
CA GLN A 70 -19.26 24.06 19.44
C GLN A 70 -18.12 23.06 19.66
N PHE A 71 -17.39 23.27 20.75
CA PHE A 71 -16.18 22.50 21.04
C PHE A 71 -16.44 21.41 22.07
N ILE A 72 -16.01 20.20 21.76
CA ILE A 72 -16.11 19.01 22.61
C ILE A 72 -14.70 18.60 23.06
N PRO A 73 -14.47 18.37 24.37
CA PRO A 73 -13.21 17.80 24.84
C PRO A 73 -12.97 16.43 24.22
N SER A 74 -11.88 16.27 23.46
CA SER A 74 -11.44 14.98 22.95
C SER A 74 -9.93 14.96 22.75
N ALA A 75 -9.33 13.77 22.87
CA ALA A 75 -7.89 13.56 22.75
C ALA A 75 -7.60 12.32 21.88
N PRO A 76 -6.50 12.32 21.11
CA PRO A 76 -6.10 11.16 20.32
C PRO A 76 -5.71 9.98 21.22
N PHE A 77 -6.13 8.77 20.83
CA PHE A 77 -5.80 7.52 21.54
C PHE A 77 -4.41 6.94 21.18
N ALA A 78 -3.68 7.57 20.25
CA ALA A 78 -2.45 7.03 19.67
C ALA A 78 -1.17 7.47 20.43
N GLY A 79 -0.22 6.54 20.60
CA GLY A 79 1.19 6.84 20.90
C GLY A 79 1.57 7.15 22.35
N GLY A 80 0.70 6.91 23.34
CA GLY A 80 0.97 7.23 24.76
C GLY A 80 1.29 6.03 25.66
N SER A 81 1.96 6.31 26.78
CA SER A 81 2.05 5.40 27.93
C SER A 81 0.65 5.01 28.43
N TRP A 82 0.55 3.96 29.26
CA TRP A 82 -0.74 3.51 29.80
C TRP A 82 -1.54 4.65 30.49
N LEU A 83 -0.84 5.57 31.17
CA LEU A 83 -1.38 6.80 31.77
C LEU A 83 -1.96 7.75 30.73
N GLY A 84 -1.31 7.88 29.57
CA GLY A 84 -1.81 8.67 28.45
C GLY A 84 -3.10 8.11 27.88
N LYS A 85 -3.22 6.78 27.77
CA LYS A 85 -4.45 6.09 27.33
C LYS A 85 -5.60 6.28 28.32
N LEU A 86 -5.34 6.23 29.64
CA LEU A 86 -6.35 6.54 30.65
C LEU A 86 -6.84 7.99 30.58
N ARG A 87 -5.92 8.96 30.40
CA ARG A 87 -6.29 10.37 30.24
C ARG A 87 -7.12 10.59 28.98
N ALA A 88 -6.76 9.93 27.88
CA ALA A 88 -7.54 9.96 26.64
C ALA A 88 -8.97 9.42 26.88
N LEU A 89 -9.10 8.29 27.57
CA LEU A 89 -10.40 7.74 27.94
C LEU A 89 -11.22 8.72 28.81
N ALA A 90 -10.62 9.30 29.85
CA ALA A 90 -11.28 10.29 30.69
C ALA A 90 -11.73 11.53 29.89
N SER A 91 -10.92 11.98 28.93
CA SER A 91 -11.29 13.07 28.02
C SER A 91 -12.47 12.70 27.14
N VAL A 92 -12.49 11.48 26.57
CA VAL A 92 -13.62 10.99 25.76
C VAL A 92 -14.89 10.89 26.60
N MET A 93 -14.82 10.44 27.85
CA MET A 93 -15.99 10.39 28.74
C MET A 93 -16.54 11.79 29.04
N ARG A 94 -15.68 12.77 29.34
CA ARG A 94 -16.10 14.17 29.48
C ARG A 94 -16.68 14.74 28.18
N GLY A 95 -16.06 14.40 27.05
CA GLY A 95 -16.55 14.73 25.73
C GLY A 95 -17.95 14.18 25.46
N ALA A 96 -18.21 12.93 25.85
CA ALA A 96 -19.50 12.28 25.70
C ALA A 96 -20.57 12.95 26.57
N LEU A 97 -20.26 13.31 27.83
CA LEU A 97 -21.17 14.07 28.69
C LEU A 97 -21.49 15.46 28.13
N SER A 98 -20.48 16.17 27.62
CA SER A 98 -20.68 17.47 26.97
C SER A 98 -21.51 17.34 25.69
N SER A 99 -21.24 16.31 24.89
CA SER A 99 -22.01 15.99 23.68
C SER A 99 -23.47 15.67 24.02
N LEU A 100 -23.72 14.94 25.10
CA LEU A 100 -25.08 14.63 25.59
C LEU A 100 -25.88 15.90 25.85
N ALA A 101 -25.28 16.88 26.54
CA ALA A 101 -25.92 18.16 26.83
C ALA A 101 -26.28 18.94 25.56
N TRP A 102 -25.34 18.99 24.59
CA TRP A 102 -25.59 19.64 23.31
C TRP A 102 -26.66 18.93 22.48
N LEU A 103 -26.65 17.60 22.42
CA LEU A 103 -27.65 16.81 21.72
C LEU A 103 -29.04 16.98 22.33
N LEU A 104 -29.16 17.03 23.67
CA LEU A 104 -30.44 17.30 24.35
C LEU A 104 -30.95 18.72 24.14
N ARG A 105 -30.05 19.71 24.08
CA ARG A 105 -30.39 21.12 23.82
C ARG A 105 -30.82 21.33 22.37
N PHE A 106 -30.07 20.80 21.42
CA PHE A 106 -30.30 20.98 19.99
C PHE A 106 -31.39 20.05 19.44
N ARG A 107 -31.61 18.89 20.07
CA ARG A 107 -32.59 17.85 19.67
C ARG A 107 -32.51 17.50 18.17
N PRO A 108 -31.35 17.00 17.68
CA PRO A 108 -31.22 16.54 16.30
C PRO A 108 -31.92 15.19 16.10
N ARG A 109 -32.30 14.91 14.85
CA ARG A 109 -32.72 13.57 14.42
C ARG A 109 -31.64 12.82 13.64
N LEU A 110 -30.56 13.50 13.28
CA LEU A 110 -29.44 12.93 12.52
C LEU A 110 -28.10 13.38 13.11
N VAL A 111 -27.17 12.45 13.22
CA VAL A 111 -25.74 12.74 13.44
C VAL A 111 -24.97 12.21 12.24
N LEU A 112 -24.28 13.10 11.52
CA LEU A 112 -23.36 12.77 10.44
C LEU A 112 -21.93 12.85 10.98
N ALA A 113 -21.21 11.74 10.96
CA ALA A 113 -19.86 11.64 11.49
C ALA A 113 -18.85 11.22 10.41
N ALA A 114 -17.92 12.11 10.05
CA ALA A 114 -16.91 11.88 9.00
C ALA A 114 -15.55 11.42 9.56
N GLY A 115 -15.51 10.94 10.81
CA GLY A 115 -14.30 10.44 11.47
C GLY A 115 -13.54 11.48 12.29
N GLY A 116 -12.27 11.21 12.61
CA GLY A 116 -11.51 12.02 13.56
C GLY A 116 -11.87 11.76 15.02
N TYR A 117 -10.99 12.17 15.94
CA TYR A 117 -11.09 11.80 17.36
C TYR A 117 -12.28 12.43 18.10
N VAL A 118 -12.84 13.53 17.58
CA VAL A 118 -14.05 14.16 18.13
C VAL A 118 -15.32 13.35 17.85
N SER A 119 -15.35 12.56 16.78
CA SER A 119 -16.55 11.80 16.39
C SER A 119 -16.93 10.74 17.43
N ALA A 120 -15.96 10.11 18.10
CA ALA A 120 -16.25 9.06 19.08
C ALA A 120 -17.10 9.50 20.28
N PRO A 121 -16.74 10.55 21.05
CA PRO A 121 -17.58 11.00 22.16
C PRO A 121 -18.99 11.44 21.69
N VAL A 122 -19.10 12.04 20.50
CA VAL A 122 -20.37 12.45 19.93
C VAL A 122 -21.24 11.24 19.56
N ILE A 123 -20.67 10.22 18.92
CA ILE A 123 -21.38 8.99 18.54
C ILE A 123 -21.84 8.21 19.78
N VAL A 124 -21.00 8.11 20.82
CA VAL A 124 -21.37 7.45 22.08
C VAL A 124 -22.56 8.16 22.74
N ALA A 125 -22.53 9.49 22.82
CA ALA A 125 -23.64 10.27 23.37
C ALA A 125 -24.92 10.17 22.51
N ALA A 126 -24.77 10.20 21.18
CA ALA A 126 -25.85 10.04 20.23
C ALA A 126 -26.52 8.67 20.35
N PHE A 127 -25.73 7.60 20.52
CA PHE A 127 -26.23 6.24 20.71
C PHE A 127 -27.05 6.12 22.00
N ALA A 128 -26.59 6.72 23.09
CA ALA A 128 -27.32 6.75 24.36
C ALA A 128 -28.66 7.50 24.25
N LEU A 129 -28.73 8.55 23.43
CA LEU A 129 -29.94 9.35 23.23
C LEU A 129 -30.85 8.87 22.10
N LYS A 130 -30.43 7.83 21.39
CA LYS A 130 -31.12 7.31 20.21
C LYS A 130 -32.61 7.02 20.43
N PRO A 131 -33.03 6.36 21.52
CA PRO A 131 -34.45 6.08 21.77
C PRO A 131 -35.27 7.33 22.09
N PHE A 132 -34.65 8.33 22.73
CA PHE A 132 -35.32 9.52 23.22
C PHE A 132 -35.51 10.59 22.15
N LEU A 133 -34.56 10.72 21.22
CA LEU A 133 -34.57 11.75 20.18
C LEU A 133 -35.00 11.23 18.81
N ARG A 134 -35.32 9.93 18.68
CA ARG A 134 -35.49 9.24 17.38
C ARG A 134 -34.32 9.55 16.44
N LEU A 135 -33.12 9.53 17.02
CA LEU A 135 -31.88 9.94 16.38
C LEU A 135 -31.35 8.80 15.50
N ARG A 136 -30.75 9.15 14.37
CA ARG A 136 -30.03 8.23 13.50
C ARG A 136 -28.56 8.64 13.42
N ILE A 137 -27.67 7.64 13.42
CA ILE A 137 -26.23 7.83 13.36
C ILE A 137 -25.75 7.34 12.00
N VAL A 138 -25.18 8.24 11.21
CA VAL A 138 -24.57 7.93 9.91
C VAL A 138 -23.09 8.24 10.01
N ILE A 139 -22.26 7.27 9.68
CA ILE A 139 -20.81 7.43 9.59
C ILE A 139 -20.41 7.50 8.12
N ASP A 140 -19.49 8.38 7.79
CA ASP A 140 -18.83 8.44 6.49
C ASP A 140 -17.36 8.01 6.65
N GLU A 141 -16.98 6.91 5.98
CA GLU A 141 -15.61 6.42 5.93
C GLU A 141 -15.01 6.64 4.54
N GLN A 142 -14.00 7.51 4.52
CA GLN A 142 -13.37 7.97 3.30
C GLN A 142 -12.25 7.06 2.81
N ASN A 143 -11.61 6.30 3.72
CA ASN A 143 -10.45 5.49 3.38
C ASN A 143 -10.83 4.03 3.14
N LEU A 144 -10.01 3.33 2.36
CA LEU A 144 -10.13 1.90 2.15
C LEU A 144 -9.97 1.13 3.47
N VAL A 145 -8.99 1.53 4.28
CA VAL A 145 -8.77 0.99 5.62
C VAL A 145 -9.25 2.01 6.65
N PRO A 146 -10.40 1.75 7.30
CA PRO A 146 -10.92 2.65 8.33
C PRO A 146 -9.99 2.72 9.52
N GLY A 147 -9.90 3.91 10.13
CA GLY A 147 -9.23 4.05 11.42
C GLY A 147 -9.91 3.20 12.50
N LEU A 148 -9.15 2.71 13.48
CA LEU A 148 -9.69 1.85 14.56
C LEU A 148 -10.91 2.46 15.27
N LEU A 149 -10.91 3.78 15.43
CA LEU A 149 -12.02 4.49 16.05
C LEU A 149 -13.29 4.43 15.20
N ASN A 150 -13.17 4.56 13.88
CA ASN A 150 -14.30 4.44 12.94
C ASN A 150 -14.80 3.00 12.87
N GLN A 151 -13.90 2.01 12.88
CA GLN A 151 -14.26 0.59 12.99
C GLN A 151 -15.10 0.33 14.23
N PHE A 152 -14.67 0.81 15.40
CA PHE A 152 -15.44 0.68 16.63
C PHE A 152 -16.75 1.47 16.60
N ALA A 153 -16.71 2.73 16.17
CA ALA A 153 -17.88 3.59 16.10
C ALA A 153 -18.98 3.02 15.18
N SER A 154 -18.59 2.25 14.16
CA SER A 154 -19.53 1.57 13.26
C SER A 154 -20.52 0.65 13.98
N LEU A 155 -20.15 0.05 15.12
CA LEU A 155 -21.08 -0.79 15.90
C LEU A 155 -22.34 -0.04 16.35
N PHE A 156 -22.26 1.28 16.51
CA PHE A 156 -23.37 2.13 16.96
C PHE A 156 -24.16 2.76 15.81
N ALA A 157 -23.63 2.70 14.58
CA ALA A 157 -24.21 3.35 13.42
C ALA A 157 -25.50 2.67 12.92
N ASP A 158 -26.44 3.48 12.44
CA ASP A 158 -27.57 3.02 11.63
C ASP A 158 -27.15 2.78 10.18
N LEU A 159 -26.14 3.50 9.71
CA LEU A 159 -25.65 3.47 8.34
C LEU A 159 -24.18 3.89 8.30
N VAL A 160 -23.39 3.19 7.50
CA VAL A 160 -22.00 3.54 7.21
C VAL A 160 -21.89 3.76 5.71
N LEU A 161 -21.63 4.99 5.30
CA LEU A 161 -21.28 5.34 3.93
C LEU A 161 -19.81 5.02 3.73
N VAL A 162 -19.49 4.25 2.69
CA VAL A 162 -18.10 3.88 2.38
C VAL A 162 -17.72 4.42 1.00
N SER A 163 -16.50 4.94 0.90
CA SER A 163 -15.93 5.39 -0.37
C SER A 163 -15.35 4.26 -1.23
N PHE A 164 -15.04 3.12 -0.61
CA PHE A 164 -14.59 1.91 -1.30
C PHE A 164 -15.45 0.74 -0.83
N LYS A 165 -15.95 -0.09 -1.76
CA LYS A 165 -16.73 -1.30 -1.44
C LYS A 165 -15.98 -2.22 -0.48
N GLU A 166 -14.68 -2.34 -0.66
CA GLU A 166 -13.79 -3.20 0.10
C GLU A 166 -13.62 -2.72 1.56
N THR A 167 -13.91 -1.45 1.87
CA THR A 167 -13.94 -0.91 3.25
C THR A 167 -14.87 -1.72 4.15
N ALA A 168 -15.98 -2.24 3.60
CA ALA A 168 -16.94 -3.07 4.33
C ALA A 168 -16.31 -4.30 5.01
N TYR A 169 -15.15 -4.78 4.53
CA TYR A 169 -14.40 -5.87 5.16
C TYR A 169 -13.87 -5.52 6.57
N PHE A 170 -13.57 -4.25 6.82
CA PHE A 170 -12.98 -3.79 8.08
C PHE A 170 -14.01 -3.21 9.06
N ILE A 171 -15.23 -2.93 8.58
CA ILE A 171 -16.31 -2.39 9.38
C ILE A 171 -16.90 -3.52 10.26
N TRP A 172 -17.19 -3.22 11.52
CA TRP A 172 -17.64 -4.22 12.50
C TRP A 172 -19.16 -4.43 12.50
N ASN A 173 -19.88 -3.75 11.60
CA ASN A 173 -21.31 -3.94 11.35
C ASN A 173 -21.54 -4.37 9.89
N ASN A 174 -22.78 -4.70 9.54
CA ASN A 174 -23.20 -5.06 8.18
C ASN A 174 -24.06 -3.97 7.50
N ARG A 175 -23.99 -2.72 7.97
CA ARG A 175 -24.85 -1.61 7.52
C ARG A 175 -24.10 -0.63 6.63
N CYS A 176 -23.26 -1.17 5.74
CA CYS A 176 -22.48 -0.38 4.80
C CYS A 176 -23.25 -0.13 3.51
N VAL A 177 -23.20 1.09 2.98
CA VAL A 177 -23.65 1.43 1.63
C VAL A 177 -22.46 2.02 0.90
N ASP A 178 -22.15 1.46 -0.26
CA ASP A 178 -21.16 2.04 -1.15
C ASP A 178 -21.76 3.28 -1.83
N THR A 179 -21.24 4.43 -1.45
CA THR A 179 -21.67 5.71 -2.03
C THR A 179 -20.55 6.40 -2.77
N GLY A 180 -19.28 6.00 -2.59
CA GLY A 180 -18.16 6.82 -3.02
C GLY A 180 -17.92 8.02 -2.08
N TYR A 181 -17.00 8.90 -2.48
CA TYR A 181 -16.56 10.05 -1.67
C TYR A 181 -17.29 11.34 -2.08
N PRO A 182 -17.82 12.12 -1.12
CA PRO A 182 -18.49 13.39 -1.39
C PRO A 182 -17.49 14.49 -1.78
N VAL A 183 -17.29 14.70 -3.08
CA VAL A 183 -16.47 15.79 -3.62
C VAL A 183 -17.25 17.11 -3.65
N ARG A 184 -16.52 18.22 -3.85
CA ARG A 184 -17.14 19.54 -4.04
C ARG A 184 -17.98 19.57 -5.31
N ARG A 185 -19.04 20.39 -5.29
CA ARG A 185 -20.02 20.53 -6.39
C ARG A 185 -19.39 20.73 -7.76
N GLU A 186 -18.38 21.59 -7.84
CA GLU A 186 -17.65 21.91 -9.09
C GLU A 186 -17.10 20.66 -9.80
N TYR A 187 -16.75 19.60 -9.07
CA TYR A 187 -16.27 18.33 -9.63
C TYR A 187 -17.39 17.45 -10.23
N LEU A 188 -18.64 17.70 -9.88
CA LEU A 188 -19.79 16.92 -10.33
C LEU A 188 -20.46 17.54 -11.56
N GLU A 189 -20.36 18.86 -11.71
CA GLU A 189 -21.01 19.62 -12.78
C GLU A 189 -20.18 19.65 -14.07
N GLU A 190 -20.85 19.93 -15.18
CA GLU A 190 -20.17 20.25 -16.43
C GLU A 190 -19.44 21.58 -16.27
N GLY A 191 -18.13 21.52 -16.04
CA GLY A 191 -17.27 22.69 -15.99
C GLY A 191 -16.96 23.26 -17.38
N GLU A 192 -16.29 24.41 -17.38
CA GLU A 192 -15.80 25.09 -18.58
C GLU A 192 -14.89 24.17 -19.44
N ASP A 193 -14.86 24.41 -20.75
CA ASP A 193 -13.99 23.67 -21.68
C ASP A 193 -12.50 23.85 -21.29
N PRO A 194 -11.68 22.78 -21.29
CA PRO A 194 -10.26 22.87 -20.92
C PRO A 194 -9.46 23.92 -21.72
N ALA A 195 -9.76 24.16 -23.00
CA ALA A 195 -9.04 25.17 -23.79
C ALA A 195 -9.47 26.60 -23.41
N ALA A 196 -10.71 26.81 -23.00
CA ALA A 196 -11.15 28.08 -22.41
C ALA A 196 -10.49 28.33 -21.05
N LEU A 197 -10.42 27.30 -20.19
CA LEU A 197 -9.71 27.36 -18.91
C LEU A 197 -8.22 27.70 -19.10
N ARG A 198 -7.54 27.05 -20.05
CA ARG A 198 -6.13 27.36 -20.36
C ARG A 198 -5.93 28.82 -20.72
N ARG A 199 -6.82 29.40 -21.54
CA ARG A 199 -6.77 30.84 -21.87
C ARG A 199 -6.97 31.73 -20.65
N ARG A 200 -7.97 31.43 -19.80
CA ARG A 200 -8.26 32.19 -18.59
C ARG A 200 -7.13 32.13 -17.56
N LEU A 201 -6.51 30.96 -17.41
CA LEU A 201 -5.41 30.71 -16.48
C LEU A 201 -4.03 31.13 -17.02
N GLY A 202 -3.95 31.58 -18.28
CA GLY A 202 -2.69 31.94 -18.93
C GLY A 202 -1.75 30.75 -19.13
N LEU A 203 -2.30 29.58 -19.42
CA LEU A 203 -1.57 28.35 -19.76
C LEU A 203 -1.40 28.25 -21.28
N PRO A 204 -0.25 27.79 -21.80
CA PRO A 204 -0.06 27.63 -23.23
C PRO A 204 -1.03 26.59 -23.81
N ALA A 205 -1.68 26.93 -24.93
CA ALA A 205 -2.74 26.09 -25.51
C ALA A 205 -2.22 24.73 -25.98
N ASP A 206 -1.01 24.72 -26.55
CA ASP A 206 -0.32 23.56 -27.09
C ASP A 206 0.59 22.84 -26.08
N ALA A 207 0.65 23.28 -24.82
CA ALA A 207 1.45 22.61 -23.80
C ALA A 207 0.81 21.32 -23.30
N PHE A 208 1.67 20.38 -22.89
CA PHE A 208 1.32 19.28 -22.00
C PHE A 208 1.38 19.78 -20.55
N VAL A 209 0.22 20.04 -19.96
CA VAL A 209 0.10 20.69 -18.66
C VAL A 209 0.08 19.64 -17.54
N VAL A 210 1.05 19.73 -16.63
CA VAL A 210 1.14 18.90 -15.42
C VAL A 210 0.84 19.76 -14.21
N VAL A 211 -0.17 19.39 -13.43
CA VAL A 211 -0.47 20.04 -12.14
C VAL A 211 0.07 19.19 -11.00
N VAL A 212 0.99 19.75 -10.22
CA VAL A 212 1.59 19.11 -9.05
C VAL A 212 1.05 19.73 -7.78
N ALA A 213 0.45 18.93 -6.90
CA ALA A 213 -0.16 19.42 -5.66
C ALA A 213 0.02 18.45 -4.47
N GLY A 214 0.58 18.96 -3.38
CA GLY A 214 0.83 18.21 -2.13
C GLY A 214 -0.27 18.31 -1.07
N GLY A 215 -1.38 19.02 -1.35
CA GLY A 215 -2.36 19.46 -0.35
C GLY A 215 -2.07 20.87 0.18
N SER A 216 -2.92 21.39 1.07
CA SER A 216 -2.84 22.80 1.53
C SER A 216 -1.52 23.16 2.22
N MET A 217 -0.96 22.24 3.00
CA MET A 217 0.35 22.42 3.65
C MET A 217 1.53 22.13 2.72
N GLY A 218 1.29 21.61 1.52
CA GLY A 218 2.33 21.12 0.63
C GLY A 218 2.86 19.75 1.02
N ALA A 219 3.71 19.19 0.16
CA ALA A 219 4.32 17.88 0.37
C ALA A 219 5.82 17.97 0.18
N ARG A 220 6.57 18.09 1.29
CA ARG A 220 8.04 18.25 1.29
C ARG A 220 8.77 17.31 0.33
N SER A 221 8.43 16.03 0.35
CA SER A 221 9.04 15.01 -0.51
C SER A 221 8.73 15.20 -1.99
N ILE A 222 7.48 15.55 -2.35
CA ILE A 222 7.08 15.87 -3.73
C ILE A 222 7.78 17.14 -4.20
N ASN A 223 7.76 18.20 -3.37
CA ASN A 223 8.37 19.47 -3.72
C ASN A 223 9.87 19.31 -4.00
N ARG A 224 10.60 18.59 -3.13
CA ARG A 224 12.04 18.34 -3.31
C ARG A 224 12.34 17.49 -4.54
N ALA A 225 11.57 16.42 -4.75
CA ALA A 225 11.76 15.56 -5.92
C ALA A 225 11.45 16.28 -7.23
N LEU A 226 10.38 17.08 -7.27
CA LEU A 226 10.05 17.90 -8.43
C LEU A 226 11.18 18.88 -8.74
N VAL A 227 11.67 19.61 -7.73
CA VAL A 227 12.78 20.57 -7.88
C VAL A 227 14.02 19.89 -8.46
N ALA A 228 14.43 18.74 -7.91
CA ALA A 228 15.57 17.99 -8.41
C ALA A 228 15.36 17.46 -9.84
N ALA A 229 14.11 17.18 -10.23
CA ALA A 229 13.74 16.74 -11.57
C ALA A 229 13.63 17.89 -12.60
N LEU A 230 13.59 19.16 -12.19
CA LEU A 230 13.25 20.27 -13.10
C LEU A 230 14.21 20.43 -14.28
N GLU A 231 15.52 20.20 -14.09
CA GLU A 231 16.48 20.29 -15.20
C GLU A 231 16.14 19.29 -16.30
N ARG A 232 15.93 18.03 -15.92
CA ARG A 232 15.56 16.96 -16.83
C ARG A 232 14.20 17.22 -17.49
N LEU A 233 13.23 17.69 -16.71
CA LEU A 233 11.90 18.03 -17.22
C LEU A 233 11.92 19.25 -18.16
N ALA A 234 12.88 20.17 -18.02
CA ALA A 234 13.09 21.29 -18.93
C ALA A 234 13.54 20.85 -20.34
N ALA A 235 13.98 19.61 -20.53
CA ALA A 235 14.30 19.03 -21.84
C ALA A 235 13.08 18.40 -22.53
N VAL A 236 11.97 18.16 -21.81
CA VAL A 236 10.77 17.52 -22.35
C VAL A 236 9.95 18.56 -23.13
N ASP A 237 9.90 18.44 -24.45
CA ASP A 237 9.21 19.41 -25.31
C ASP A 237 7.74 19.61 -24.89
N ARG A 238 7.25 20.85 -25.01
CA ARG A 238 5.87 21.28 -24.69
C ARG A 238 5.39 21.05 -23.25
N LEU A 239 6.20 20.50 -22.34
CA LEU A 239 5.84 20.34 -20.93
C LEU A 239 5.64 21.70 -20.23
N TYR A 240 4.56 21.84 -19.46
CA TYR A 240 4.29 23.00 -18.61
C TYR A 240 3.82 22.54 -17.23
N ILE A 241 4.57 22.90 -16.18
CA ILE A 241 4.34 22.45 -14.81
C ILE A 241 3.71 23.59 -14.01
N VAL A 242 2.52 23.36 -13.47
CA VAL A 242 1.90 24.21 -12.45
C VAL A 242 2.09 23.53 -11.10
N HIS A 243 2.76 24.18 -10.16
CA HIS A 243 3.12 23.58 -8.87
C HIS A 243 2.48 24.33 -7.70
N SER A 244 1.52 23.70 -7.02
CA SER A 244 0.99 24.18 -5.73
C SER A 244 1.93 23.76 -4.60
N VAL A 245 2.82 24.67 -4.22
CA VAL A 245 3.94 24.42 -3.30
C VAL A 245 3.47 24.14 -1.87
N GLY A 246 2.47 24.89 -1.39
CA GLY A 246 1.87 24.73 -0.07
C GLY A 246 2.19 25.84 0.93
N LEU A 247 1.40 25.87 2.02
CA LEU A 247 1.40 26.93 3.03
C LEU A 247 2.32 26.68 4.23
N GLN A 248 2.99 25.52 4.32
CA GLN A 248 3.81 25.20 5.48
C GLN A 248 5.01 26.14 5.61
N ALA A 249 5.08 26.86 6.72
CA ALA A 249 6.19 27.73 7.10
C ALA A 249 6.58 27.45 8.55
N SER A 250 7.48 26.48 8.74
CA SER A 250 8.05 26.09 10.04
C SER A 250 9.55 26.32 10.05
N LEU A 251 10.17 26.42 11.23
CA LEU A 251 11.63 26.59 11.34
C LEU A 251 12.41 25.49 10.59
N ASP A 252 11.89 24.26 10.58
CA ASP A 252 12.52 23.10 9.94
C ASP A 252 12.27 23.02 8.43
N TYR A 253 11.25 23.71 7.93
CA TYR A 253 10.83 23.67 6.52
C TYR A 253 9.88 24.79 6.19
N ASP A 254 10.27 25.58 5.20
CA ASP A 254 9.46 26.60 4.55
C ASP A 254 9.20 26.14 3.12
N ALA A 255 7.95 25.73 2.84
CA ALA A 255 7.61 25.12 1.57
C ALA A 255 7.98 26.02 0.38
N VAL A 256 7.64 27.30 0.43
CA VAL A 256 7.93 28.25 -0.65
C VAL A 256 9.40 28.60 -0.69
N GLY A 257 9.99 28.95 0.46
CA GLY A 257 11.40 29.35 0.52
C GLY A 257 12.37 28.23 0.15
N ASP A 258 12.16 27.01 0.64
CA ASP A 258 12.98 25.84 0.30
C ASP A 258 12.83 25.45 -1.17
N THR A 259 11.61 25.48 -1.71
CA THR A 259 11.39 25.22 -3.14
C THR A 259 12.07 26.28 -3.99
N ALA A 260 11.89 27.57 -3.73
CA ALA A 260 12.52 28.64 -4.51
C ALA A 260 14.06 28.55 -4.47
N ARG A 261 14.65 28.31 -3.29
CA ARG A 261 16.10 28.10 -3.15
C ARG A 261 16.59 26.91 -3.97
N GLY A 262 15.89 25.78 -3.89
CA GLY A 262 16.27 24.58 -4.63
C GLY A 262 16.16 24.77 -6.14
N ILE A 263 15.12 25.45 -6.64
CA ILE A 263 15.00 25.73 -8.08
C ILE A 263 16.14 26.64 -8.55
N HIS A 264 16.46 27.69 -7.77
CA HIS A 264 17.58 28.56 -8.10
C HIS A 264 18.93 27.80 -8.13
N GLN A 265 19.13 26.85 -7.22
CA GLN A 265 20.33 26.00 -7.23
C GLN A 265 20.42 25.09 -8.46
N VAL A 266 19.29 24.58 -8.95
CA VAL A 266 19.24 23.68 -10.11
C VAL A 266 19.32 24.45 -11.43
N LEU A 267 18.56 25.55 -11.57
CA LEU A 267 18.36 26.24 -12.84
C LEU A 267 19.13 27.57 -12.98
N GLY A 268 19.67 28.10 -11.89
CA GLY A 268 20.42 29.37 -11.87
C GLY A 268 19.57 30.56 -12.34
N GLU A 269 20.09 31.29 -13.34
CA GLU A 269 19.46 32.49 -13.92
C GLU A 269 18.17 32.20 -14.69
N ARG A 270 17.90 30.94 -15.04
CA ARG A 270 16.65 30.54 -15.70
C ARG A 270 15.42 30.57 -14.78
N PHE A 271 15.61 30.83 -13.48
CA PHE A 271 14.56 30.91 -12.49
C PHE A 271 14.38 32.32 -11.93
N ASP A 272 13.16 32.83 -12.04
CA ASP A 272 12.71 34.05 -11.37
C ASP A 272 12.05 33.69 -10.03
N ALA A 273 12.75 34.00 -8.94
CA ALA A 273 12.27 33.70 -7.59
C ALA A 273 11.12 34.60 -7.13
N ALA A 274 10.99 35.82 -7.68
CA ALA A 274 9.92 36.75 -7.31
C ALA A 274 8.58 36.29 -7.88
N GLU A 275 8.60 35.77 -9.11
CA GLU A 275 7.40 35.23 -9.78
C GLU A 275 7.20 33.72 -9.59
N LEU A 276 8.19 33.02 -9.02
CA LEU A 276 8.27 31.56 -8.96
C LEU A 276 8.14 30.90 -10.35
N VAL A 277 8.78 31.49 -11.36
CA VAL A 277 8.69 31.08 -12.77
C VAL A 277 10.06 30.57 -13.24
N ALA A 278 10.09 29.41 -13.90
CA ALA A 278 11.30 28.89 -14.53
C ALA A 278 11.16 28.74 -16.05
N ARG A 279 12.26 29.00 -16.75
CA ARG A 279 12.36 29.02 -18.21
C ARG A 279 13.33 27.94 -18.70
N ARG A 280 13.08 27.44 -19.91
CA ARG A 280 13.98 26.54 -20.63
C ARG A 280 15.18 27.33 -21.17
N GLU A 281 16.12 26.62 -21.80
CA GLU A 281 17.24 27.25 -22.52
C GLU A 281 16.77 28.17 -23.66
N ASP A 282 15.64 27.84 -24.31
CA ASP A 282 15.04 28.67 -25.37
C ASP A 282 14.24 29.88 -24.84
N GLY A 283 14.24 30.12 -23.53
CA GLY A 283 13.55 31.22 -22.86
C GLY A 283 12.06 30.99 -22.62
N ARG A 284 11.45 29.90 -23.11
CA ARG A 284 10.04 29.61 -22.88
C ARG A 284 9.80 29.17 -21.44
N VAL A 285 8.72 29.65 -20.84
CA VAL A 285 8.30 29.25 -19.49
C VAL A 285 7.81 27.81 -19.52
N PHE A 286 8.32 26.98 -18.61
CA PHE A 286 7.89 25.59 -18.45
C PHE A 286 7.48 25.24 -17.02
N TYR A 287 7.73 26.11 -16.05
CA TYR A 287 7.35 25.92 -14.66
C TYR A 287 6.78 27.21 -14.07
N ARG A 288 5.67 27.09 -13.34
CA ARG A 288 5.07 28.15 -12.53
C ARG A 288 4.69 27.60 -11.15
N GLY A 289 5.31 28.13 -10.11
CA GLY A 289 5.00 27.83 -8.72
C GLY A 289 3.93 28.76 -8.16
N HIS A 290 3.03 28.21 -7.36
CA HIS A 290 2.03 28.95 -6.60
C HIS A 290 2.14 28.56 -5.13
N ARG A 291 2.09 29.54 -4.22
CA ARG A 291 2.05 29.26 -2.78
C ARG A 291 0.85 28.39 -2.41
N TYR A 292 -0.31 28.72 -2.96
CA TYR A 292 -1.55 27.98 -2.83
C TYR A 292 -2.41 28.27 -4.07
N LEU A 293 -3.21 27.29 -4.50
CA LEU A 293 -4.16 27.43 -5.61
C LEU A 293 -5.57 27.41 -5.03
N ASP A 294 -6.21 28.57 -4.93
CA ASP A 294 -7.63 28.67 -4.53
C ASP A 294 -8.53 28.02 -5.59
N ASP A 295 -8.25 28.27 -6.87
CA ASP A 295 -8.96 27.71 -8.03
C ASP A 295 -8.38 26.34 -8.48
N LEU A 296 -8.00 25.48 -7.53
CA LEU A 296 -7.35 24.19 -7.84
C LEU A 296 -8.16 23.35 -8.84
N TYR A 297 -9.49 23.37 -8.74
CA TYR A 297 -10.40 22.68 -9.67
C TYR A 297 -10.14 23.08 -11.14
N ASP A 298 -10.05 24.39 -11.41
CA ASP A 298 -9.85 24.92 -12.76
C ASP A 298 -8.50 24.47 -13.34
N TYR A 299 -7.43 24.53 -12.54
CA TYR A 299 -6.12 24.04 -12.94
C TYR A 299 -6.14 22.53 -13.20
N GLN A 300 -6.73 21.73 -12.32
CA GLN A 300 -6.83 20.28 -12.49
C GLN A 300 -7.65 19.91 -13.74
N ARG A 301 -8.73 20.65 -14.01
CA ARG A 301 -9.57 20.45 -15.19
C ARG A 301 -8.86 20.85 -16.48
N ALA A 302 -7.98 21.86 -16.44
CA ALA A 302 -7.16 22.27 -17.59
C ALA A 302 -5.96 21.35 -17.88
N ALA A 303 -5.56 20.54 -16.89
CA ALA A 303 -4.37 19.70 -16.94
C ALA A 303 -4.52 18.45 -17.82
N ASP A 304 -3.39 17.97 -18.33
CA ASP A 304 -3.27 16.68 -19.02
C ASP A 304 -2.84 15.55 -18.07
N LEU A 305 -2.14 15.91 -16.98
CA LEU A 305 -1.68 14.99 -15.94
C LEU A 305 -1.70 15.65 -14.57
N LEU A 306 -2.18 14.91 -13.57
CA LEU A 306 -2.15 15.32 -12.16
C LEU A 306 -1.06 14.56 -11.40
N VAL A 307 -0.27 15.24 -10.58
CA VAL A 307 0.68 14.62 -9.65
C VAL A 307 0.30 15.04 -8.24
N CYS A 308 -0.21 14.12 -7.43
CA CYS A 308 -0.75 14.49 -6.13
C CYS A 308 -0.63 13.39 -5.07
N ARG A 309 -0.95 13.75 -3.82
CA ARG A 309 -1.11 12.78 -2.73
C ARG A 309 -2.30 11.86 -2.97
N ALA A 310 -2.29 10.69 -2.32
CA ALA A 310 -3.39 9.71 -2.34
C ALA A 310 -4.29 9.81 -1.10
N GLY A 311 -4.49 11.03 -0.58
CA GLY A 311 -5.54 11.27 0.42
C GLY A 311 -6.92 11.04 -0.21
N ALA A 312 -7.88 10.51 0.56
CA ALA A 312 -9.19 10.14 0.01
C ALA A 312 -9.85 11.25 -0.81
N GLY A 313 -9.86 12.50 -0.31
CA GLY A 313 -10.41 13.64 -1.04
C GLY A 313 -9.71 13.94 -2.36
N SER A 314 -8.38 14.10 -2.34
CA SER A 314 -7.60 14.36 -3.55
C SER A 314 -7.73 13.25 -4.58
N LEU A 315 -7.73 12.00 -4.11
CA LEU A 315 -7.93 10.84 -4.96
C LEU A 315 -9.31 10.89 -5.62
N SER A 316 -10.37 11.13 -4.85
CA SER A 316 -11.72 11.20 -5.39
C SER A 316 -11.96 12.39 -6.30
N GLU A 317 -11.30 13.54 -6.07
CA GLU A 317 -11.28 14.67 -6.99
C GLU A 317 -10.67 14.28 -8.36
N VAL A 318 -9.56 13.53 -8.36
CA VAL A 318 -8.96 12.99 -9.59
C VAL A 318 -9.92 12.04 -10.31
N LEU A 319 -10.55 11.11 -9.58
CA LEU A 319 -11.48 10.15 -10.14
C LEU A 319 -12.71 10.87 -10.74
N ALA A 320 -13.27 11.85 -10.03
CA ALA A 320 -14.42 12.63 -10.49
C ALA A 320 -14.12 13.43 -11.78
N LEU A 321 -12.92 13.99 -11.90
CA LEU A 321 -12.47 14.66 -13.11
C LEU A 321 -12.21 13.71 -14.28
N GLY A 322 -11.94 12.43 -14.00
CA GLY A 322 -11.52 11.48 -15.03
C GLY A 322 -10.20 11.89 -15.68
N ARG A 323 -9.19 12.23 -14.87
CA ARG A 323 -7.87 12.67 -15.36
C ARG A 323 -6.81 11.64 -15.05
N ALA A 324 -5.85 11.48 -15.96
CA ALA A 324 -4.66 10.69 -15.71
C ALA A 324 -3.91 11.28 -14.51
N ALA A 325 -3.47 10.42 -13.59
CA ALA A 325 -2.76 10.85 -12.40
C ALA A 325 -1.59 9.94 -12.03
N LEU A 326 -0.56 10.58 -11.47
CA LEU A 326 0.52 9.95 -10.74
C LEU A 326 0.34 10.24 -9.24
N LEU A 327 -0.06 9.21 -8.51
CA LEU A 327 -0.31 9.27 -7.07
C LEU A 327 0.98 9.04 -6.30
N ILE A 328 1.24 9.89 -5.32
CA ILE A 328 2.38 9.78 -4.41
C ILE A 328 1.85 9.64 -2.97
N PRO A 329 1.44 8.43 -2.55
CA PRO A 329 0.87 8.22 -1.23
C PRO A 329 1.86 8.59 -0.14
N LYS A 330 1.38 9.25 0.93
CA LYS A 330 2.20 9.53 2.09
C LYS A 330 2.44 8.24 2.89
N ARG A 331 3.70 7.94 3.12
CA ARG A 331 4.16 6.76 3.85
C ARG A 331 3.95 6.90 5.37
N GLY A 332 3.80 5.75 6.04
CA GLY A 332 3.83 5.65 7.51
C GLY A 332 2.64 6.30 8.23
N LEU A 333 1.57 6.63 7.50
CA LEU A 333 0.33 7.08 8.11
C LEU A 333 -0.34 5.90 8.84
N PRO A 334 -1.11 6.15 9.92
CA PRO A 334 -1.78 5.08 10.67
C PRO A 334 -2.61 4.19 9.74
N GLY A 335 -2.30 2.89 9.72
CA GLY A 335 -2.98 1.90 8.87
C GLY A 335 -2.61 1.97 7.39
N ASP A 336 -1.55 2.69 7.00
CA ASP A 336 -1.07 2.87 5.62
C ASP A 336 -2.20 3.29 4.64
N HIS A 337 -3.19 4.03 5.15
CA HIS A 337 -4.44 4.27 4.42
C HIS A 337 -4.23 4.96 3.07
N GLN A 338 -3.28 5.90 2.95
CA GLN A 338 -2.98 6.51 1.64
C GLN A 338 -2.34 5.53 0.66
N GLU A 339 -1.42 4.66 1.11
CA GLU A 339 -0.81 3.64 0.25
C GLU A 339 -1.87 2.66 -0.25
N PHE A 340 -2.80 2.24 0.63
CA PHE A 340 -3.88 1.35 0.25
C PHE A 340 -4.94 2.00 -0.64
N ASN A 341 -5.28 3.27 -0.41
CA ASN A 341 -6.15 4.02 -1.30
C ASN A 341 -5.54 4.10 -2.72
N ALA A 342 -4.25 4.40 -2.82
CA ALA A 342 -3.53 4.44 -4.10
C ALA A 342 -3.51 3.06 -4.79
N LEU A 343 -3.20 2.00 -4.03
CA LEU A 343 -3.21 0.63 -4.54
C LEU A 343 -4.59 0.22 -5.07
N ALA A 344 -5.68 0.55 -4.37
CA ALA A 344 -7.04 0.20 -4.79
C ALA A 344 -7.45 0.82 -6.14
N VAL A 345 -6.96 2.03 -6.43
CA VAL A 345 -7.20 2.71 -7.72
C VAL A 345 -6.26 2.19 -8.80
N ALA A 346 -4.99 1.99 -8.48
CA ALA A 346 -3.99 1.51 -9.43
C ALA A 346 -4.19 0.04 -9.85
N GLU A 347 -4.73 -0.81 -8.97
CA GLU A 347 -5.15 -2.18 -9.32
C GLU A 347 -6.21 -2.22 -10.43
N LYS A 348 -7.00 -1.16 -10.54
CA LYS A 348 -8.05 -0.98 -11.55
C LYS A 348 -7.58 -0.08 -12.70
N GLU A 349 -6.27 0.14 -12.79
CA GLU A 349 -5.62 0.97 -13.82
C GLU A 349 -6.21 2.39 -13.93
N GLY A 350 -6.69 2.95 -12.80
CA GLY A 350 -7.21 4.33 -12.75
C GLY A 350 -6.14 5.37 -12.45
N ALA A 351 -4.95 4.97 -12.00
CA ALA A 351 -3.83 5.87 -11.77
C ALA A 351 -2.49 5.10 -11.71
N GLU A 352 -1.40 5.83 -11.97
CA GLU A 352 -0.04 5.38 -11.67
C GLU A 352 0.31 5.70 -10.20
N VAL A 353 1.22 4.93 -9.60
CA VAL A 353 1.66 5.16 -8.21
C VAL A 353 3.17 5.20 -8.11
N LEU A 354 3.69 6.26 -7.49
CA LEU A 354 5.09 6.37 -7.09
C LEU A 354 5.15 6.50 -5.57
N PHE A 355 5.69 5.48 -4.92
CA PHE A 355 5.74 5.40 -3.46
C PHE A 355 6.95 6.14 -2.87
N GLU A 356 6.78 6.70 -1.68
CA GLU A 356 7.89 7.30 -0.92
C GLU A 356 8.83 6.25 -0.35
N ARG A 357 10.11 6.58 -0.28
CA ARG A 357 11.15 5.78 0.36
C ARG A 357 11.69 6.51 1.59
N ARG A 358 12.07 5.75 2.61
CA ARG A 358 12.85 6.32 3.71
C ARG A 358 14.30 6.39 3.30
N ASP A 359 14.90 7.56 3.36
CA ASP A 359 16.35 7.66 3.32
C ASP A 359 16.93 7.04 4.61
N PRO A 360 17.76 5.98 4.52
CA PRO A 360 18.38 5.37 5.70
C PRO A 360 19.35 6.30 6.44
N ALA A 361 19.98 7.26 5.74
CA ALA A 361 20.98 8.16 6.31
C ALA A 361 20.33 9.32 7.08
N THR A 362 19.33 9.97 6.49
CA THR A 362 18.66 11.13 7.11
C THR A 362 17.40 10.74 7.88
N GLY A 363 16.84 9.55 7.63
CA GLY A 363 15.58 9.10 8.20
C GLY A 363 14.34 9.81 7.65
N VAL A 364 14.50 10.67 6.64
CA VAL A 364 13.47 11.49 6.02
C VAL A 364 12.81 10.73 4.86
N ASP A 365 11.49 10.90 4.71
CA ASP A 365 10.75 10.37 3.56
C ASP A 365 11.01 11.21 2.31
N GLN A 366 11.34 10.53 1.21
CA GLN A 366 11.64 11.15 -0.07
C GLN A 366 10.98 10.42 -1.23
N VAL A 367 10.79 11.15 -2.32
CA VAL A 367 10.43 10.61 -3.62
C VAL A 367 11.69 10.65 -4.46
N ASP A 368 11.97 9.58 -5.21
CA ASP A 368 13.10 9.57 -6.13
C ASP A 368 12.82 10.51 -7.32
N ALA A 369 13.73 11.46 -7.54
CA ALA A 369 13.56 12.51 -8.54
C ALA A 369 13.66 11.96 -9.97
N GLU A 370 14.51 10.96 -10.20
CA GLU A 370 14.67 10.33 -11.51
C GLU A 370 13.44 9.49 -11.85
N ASP A 371 12.91 8.72 -10.88
CA ASP A 371 11.66 7.97 -11.07
C ASP A 371 10.47 8.91 -11.31
N LEU A 372 10.41 10.05 -10.61
CA LEU A 372 9.37 11.07 -10.83
C LEU A 372 9.44 11.65 -12.24
N ALA A 373 10.63 12.09 -12.67
CA ALA A 373 10.86 12.65 -14.00
C ALA A 373 10.52 11.63 -15.09
N ALA A 374 11.04 10.40 -14.98
CA ALA A 374 10.82 9.33 -15.94
C ALA A 374 9.33 8.96 -16.07
N ARG A 375 8.56 8.98 -14.98
CA ARG A 375 7.11 8.73 -15.04
C ARG A 375 6.34 9.87 -15.69
N ILE A 376 6.69 11.12 -15.41
CA ILE A 376 6.08 12.28 -16.06
C ILE A 376 6.37 12.24 -17.57
N GLU A 377 7.62 11.96 -17.95
CA GLU A 377 8.05 11.80 -19.35
C GLU A 377 7.30 10.68 -20.07
N ALA A 378 7.28 9.48 -19.47
CA ALA A 378 6.60 8.33 -20.05
C ALA A 378 5.10 8.60 -20.24
N LEU A 379 4.47 9.27 -19.26
CA LEU A 379 3.07 9.66 -19.37
C LEU A 379 2.89 10.78 -20.39
N ALA A 380 3.79 11.74 -20.53
CA ALA A 380 3.73 12.81 -21.54
C ALA A 380 3.85 12.26 -22.97
N ALA A 381 4.70 11.23 -23.16
CA ALA A 381 4.95 10.61 -24.45
C ALA A 381 3.85 9.63 -24.91
N ASP A 382 2.97 9.17 -24.01
CA ASP A 382 1.96 8.14 -24.30
C ASP A 382 0.51 8.62 -24.04
N PRO A 383 -0.12 9.28 -25.03
CA PRO A 383 -1.51 9.73 -24.93
C PRO A 383 -2.51 8.58 -24.71
N GLU A 384 -2.29 7.40 -25.30
CA GLU A 384 -3.19 6.26 -25.16
C GLU A 384 -3.22 5.73 -23.73
N ARG A 385 -2.05 5.63 -23.08
CA ARG A 385 -1.96 5.29 -21.67
C ARG A 385 -2.64 6.33 -20.80
N ARG A 386 -2.47 7.63 -21.07
CA ARG A 386 -3.19 8.68 -20.32
C ARG A 386 -4.70 8.58 -20.48
N HIS A 387 -5.20 8.35 -21.69
CA HIS A 387 -6.64 8.19 -21.92
C HIS A 387 -7.19 6.96 -21.20
N ARG A 388 -6.49 5.82 -21.25
CA ARG A 388 -6.89 4.63 -20.47
C ARG A 388 -6.96 4.90 -18.96
N LEU A 389 -5.94 5.55 -18.40
CA LEU A 389 -5.93 5.93 -16.98
C LEU A 389 -7.12 6.86 -16.65
N ALA A 390 -7.36 7.87 -17.49
CA ALA A 390 -8.45 8.83 -17.34
C ALA A 390 -9.85 8.17 -17.40
N ASP A 391 -10.08 7.31 -18.40
CA ASP A 391 -11.35 6.60 -18.59
C ASP A 391 -11.62 5.64 -17.41
N ASN A 392 -10.61 4.89 -16.98
CA ASN A 392 -10.71 4.02 -15.82
C ASN A 392 -10.93 4.83 -14.54
N ALA A 393 -10.24 5.96 -14.36
CA ALA A 393 -10.45 6.86 -13.22
C ALA A 393 -11.90 7.35 -13.16
N ALA A 394 -12.45 7.78 -14.30
CA ALA A 394 -13.84 8.22 -14.40
C ALA A 394 -14.83 7.10 -14.09
N ALA A 395 -14.56 5.87 -14.56
CA ALA A 395 -15.39 4.71 -14.30
C ALA A 395 -15.42 4.26 -12.83
N LEU A 396 -14.38 4.61 -12.05
CA LEU A 396 -14.32 4.34 -10.62
C LEU A 396 -15.10 5.35 -9.78
N TYR A 397 -15.47 6.50 -10.34
CA TYR A 397 -16.25 7.51 -9.64
C TYR A 397 -17.75 7.37 -9.92
N ASP A 398 -18.54 7.09 -8.89
CA ASP A 398 -19.99 7.01 -9.03
C ASP A 398 -20.62 8.41 -9.13
N ARG A 399 -20.98 8.83 -10.34
CA ARG A 399 -21.73 10.10 -10.57
C ARG A 399 -23.14 10.08 -9.96
N GLY A 400 -23.67 8.91 -9.61
CA GLY A 400 -24.92 8.72 -8.87
C GLY A 400 -24.80 8.89 -7.35
N MET A 401 -23.59 9.17 -6.83
CA MET A 401 -23.28 9.25 -5.40
C MET A 401 -24.25 10.16 -4.63
N GLU A 402 -24.57 11.35 -5.13
CA GLU A 402 -25.51 12.24 -4.43
C GLU A 402 -26.89 11.59 -4.22
N GLN A 403 -27.40 10.92 -5.24
CA GLN A 403 -28.68 10.24 -5.18
C GLN A 403 -28.61 9.01 -4.27
N ALA A 404 -27.48 8.28 -4.28
CA ALA A 404 -27.25 7.14 -3.40
C ALA A 404 -27.21 7.55 -1.93
N VAL A 405 -26.45 8.60 -1.59
CA VAL A 405 -26.37 9.18 -0.25
C VAL A 405 -27.75 9.64 0.24
N VAL A 406 -28.43 10.46 -0.56
CA VAL A 406 -29.76 11.01 -0.22
C VAL A 406 -30.75 9.88 0.00
N ARG A 407 -30.78 8.87 -0.88
CA ARG A 407 -31.67 7.72 -0.74
C ARG A 407 -31.38 6.94 0.55
N ALA A 408 -30.12 6.62 0.82
CA ALA A 408 -29.74 5.82 1.97
C ALA A 408 -30.06 6.55 3.29
N VAL A 409 -29.70 7.83 3.40
CA VAL A 409 -29.95 8.63 4.61
C VAL A 409 -31.45 8.85 4.83
N SER A 410 -32.22 9.19 3.79
CA SER A 410 -33.67 9.35 3.91
C SER A 410 -34.37 8.05 4.31
N SER A 411 -33.99 6.91 3.72
CA SER A 411 -34.53 5.61 4.11
C SER A 411 -34.29 5.31 5.60
N VAL A 412 -33.10 5.60 6.13
CA VAL A 412 -32.79 5.42 7.56
C VAL A 412 -33.61 6.33 8.46
N LEU A 413 -33.78 7.60 8.07
CA LEU A 413 -34.60 8.57 8.82
C LEU A 413 -36.08 8.19 8.86
N GLU A 414 -36.60 7.64 7.76
CA GLU A 414 -37.98 7.20 7.59
C GLU A 414 -38.23 5.78 8.13
N GLY A 415 -37.17 5.02 8.42
CA GLY A 415 -37.28 3.63 8.87
C GLY A 415 -37.61 2.64 7.75
N ARG A 416 -37.34 3.00 6.49
CA ARG A 416 -37.45 2.12 5.33
C ARG A 416 -36.23 1.20 5.19
N PRO A 417 -36.36 0.05 4.48
CA PRO A 417 -35.21 -0.79 4.13
C PRO A 417 -34.14 -0.02 3.35
N VAL A 418 -32.89 -0.42 3.56
CA VAL A 418 -31.70 0.10 2.87
C VAL A 418 -30.96 -1.07 2.24
N ASP A 419 -30.54 -0.89 0.99
CA ASP A 419 -29.74 -1.87 0.27
C ASP A 419 -28.28 -1.79 0.70
N PHE A 420 -27.94 -2.58 1.72
CA PHE A 420 -26.56 -2.67 2.21
C PHE A 420 -25.69 -3.54 1.30
N VAL A 421 -24.37 -3.30 1.36
CA VAL A 421 -23.36 -4.13 0.70
C VAL A 421 -23.51 -5.58 1.17
N SER A 422 -23.95 -6.46 0.26
CA SER A 422 -24.24 -7.87 0.55
C SER A 422 -23.03 -8.78 0.36
N GLN A 423 -22.08 -8.37 -0.48
CA GLN A 423 -20.85 -9.12 -0.75
C GLN A 423 -19.64 -8.34 -0.26
N VAL A 424 -19.11 -8.78 0.88
CA VAL A 424 -17.87 -8.23 1.43
C VAL A 424 -16.68 -8.85 0.70
N VAL A 425 -15.95 -8.01 -0.04
CA VAL A 425 -14.75 -8.43 -0.78
C VAL A 425 -13.52 -8.24 0.10
N GLU A 426 -12.75 -9.31 0.31
CA GLU A 426 -11.45 -9.22 0.99
C GLU A 426 -10.44 -8.50 0.07
N PRO A 427 -9.82 -7.39 0.52
CA PRO A 427 -8.81 -6.72 -0.28
C PRO A 427 -7.57 -7.60 -0.52
N ARG A 428 -6.93 -7.47 -1.69
CA ARG A 428 -5.75 -8.27 -2.05
C ARG A 428 -4.59 -8.11 -1.08
N PHE A 429 -4.28 -6.88 -0.66
CA PHE A 429 -3.23 -6.62 0.32
C PHE A 429 -3.49 -7.31 1.67
N VAL A 430 -4.76 -7.43 2.11
CA VAL A 430 -5.12 -8.16 3.34
C VAL A 430 -4.82 -9.64 3.17
N ARG A 431 -5.21 -10.24 2.04
CA ARG A 431 -4.90 -11.62 1.73
C ARG A 431 -3.38 -11.87 1.75
N PHE A 432 -2.60 -10.94 1.21
CA PHE A 432 -1.14 -11.00 1.23
C PHE A 432 -0.54 -10.85 2.63
N GLN A 433 -1.08 -9.98 3.48
CA GLN A 433 -0.64 -9.83 4.87
C GLN A 433 -0.98 -11.06 5.72
N ARG A 434 -2.18 -11.65 5.54
CA ARG A 434 -2.63 -12.84 6.27
C ARG A 434 -1.85 -14.09 5.87
N ASN A 435 -1.55 -14.24 4.58
CA ASN A 435 -0.77 -15.35 4.04
C ASN A 435 0.48 -14.84 3.34
N PHE A 436 1.45 -14.36 4.11
CA PHE A 436 2.68 -13.78 3.60
C PHE A 436 3.50 -14.74 2.72
N ASP A 437 3.41 -16.05 2.97
CA ASP A 437 4.07 -17.03 2.10
C ASP A 437 3.38 -17.15 0.73
N SER A 438 2.07 -16.90 0.65
CA SER A 438 1.37 -16.77 -0.63
C SER A 438 1.83 -15.53 -1.39
N LEU A 439 2.07 -14.41 -0.69
CA LEU A 439 2.64 -13.22 -1.30
C LEU A 439 4.05 -13.50 -1.84
N VAL A 440 4.93 -14.08 -1.03
CA VAL A 440 6.30 -14.43 -1.44
C VAL A 440 6.28 -15.31 -2.68
N LYS A 441 5.39 -16.30 -2.74
CA LYS A 441 5.20 -17.12 -3.94
C LYS A 441 4.70 -16.32 -5.12
N HIS A 442 3.74 -15.43 -4.91
CA HIS A 442 3.18 -14.57 -5.96
C HIS A 442 4.24 -13.65 -6.57
N LEU A 443 5.05 -12.99 -5.73
CA LEU A 443 6.14 -12.10 -6.16
C LEU A 443 7.34 -12.86 -6.75
N ALA A 444 7.52 -14.14 -6.43
CA ALA A 444 8.65 -14.93 -6.92
C ALA A 444 8.42 -15.55 -8.32
N VAL A 445 7.20 -15.48 -8.88
CA VAL A 445 6.95 -15.96 -10.25
C VAL A 445 7.45 -14.88 -11.22
N GLU A 446 8.59 -15.11 -11.85
CA GLU A 446 9.07 -14.26 -12.94
C GLU A 446 8.28 -14.52 -14.24
N GLY A 447 7.98 -13.46 -15.01
CA GLY A 447 7.50 -13.59 -16.38
C GLY A 447 6.02 -13.31 -16.66
N ARG A 448 5.27 -12.70 -15.73
CA ARG A 448 3.97 -12.10 -16.07
C ARG A 448 4.08 -10.58 -16.04
N GLU A 449 4.19 -9.99 -17.22
CA GLU A 449 4.09 -8.54 -17.47
C GLU A 449 2.67 -8.01 -17.23
N GLN A 450 2.08 -8.34 -16.07
CA GLN A 450 0.80 -7.76 -15.66
C GLN A 450 1.10 -6.52 -14.81
N SER A 451 0.50 -5.39 -15.20
CA SER A 451 0.57 -4.08 -14.52
C SER A 451 0.46 -4.19 -13.00
N ILE A 452 -0.44 -5.06 -12.52
CA ILE A 452 -0.70 -5.27 -11.09
C ILE A 452 0.48 -5.94 -10.35
N GLU A 453 1.18 -6.89 -10.98
CA GLU A 453 2.31 -7.55 -10.31
C GLU A 453 3.47 -6.56 -10.10
N GLN A 454 3.72 -5.71 -11.10
CA GLN A 454 4.72 -4.65 -11.01
C GLN A 454 4.39 -3.65 -9.90
N LEU A 455 3.12 -3.25 -9.77
CA LEU A 455 2.64 -2.38 -8.68
C LEU A 455 2.96 -2.97 -7.30
N TYR A 456 2.63 -4.24 -7.07
CA TYR A 456 2.91 -4.90 -5.80
C TYR A 456 4.40 -5.14 -5.55
N ARG A 457 5.19 -5.43 -6.60
CA ARG A 457 6.65 -5.51 -6.49
C ARG A 457 7.25 -4.18 -6.04
N GLN A 458 6.79 -3.05 -6.59
CA GLN A 458 7.22 -1.71 -6.17
C GLN A 458 6.85 -1.43 -4.71
N TYR A 459 5.59 -1.68 -4.34
CA TYR A 459 5.12 -1.49 -2.96
C TYR A 459 5.91 -2.34 -1.95
N TYR A 460 6.06 -3.65 -2.22
CA TYR A 460 6.77 -4.53 -1.30
C TYR A 460 8.28 -4.36 -1.30
N ARG A 461 8.88 -3.74 -2.32
CA ARG A 461 10.30 -3.32 -2.27
C ARG A 461 10.52 -2.27 -1.19
N ILE A 462 9.57 -1.36 -1.01
CA ILE A 462 9.63 -0.33 0.04
C ILE A 462 9.32 -0.95 1.39
N LYS A 463 8.26 -1.74 1.50
CA LYS A 463 7.94 -2.47 2.75
C LYS A 463 9.07 -3.40 3.18
N MET A 464 9.83 -3.99 2.25
CA MET A 464 11.03 -4.77 2.60
C MET A 464 12.02 -3.91 3.39
N GLU A 465 12.35 -2.70 2.94
CA GLU A 465 13.28 -1.81 3.66
C GLU A 465 12.76 -1.48 5.07
N GLU A 466 11.45 -1.21 5.20
CA GLU A 466 10.81 -0.99 6.51
C GLU A 466 10.91 -2.22 7.42
N TYR A 467 10.65 -3.40 6.86
CA TYR A 467 10.64 -4.63 7.61
C TYR A 467 12.03 -5.02 8.10
N LEU A 468 13.06 -4.78 7.29
CA LEU A 468 14.45 -5.02 7.67
C LEU A 468 14.93 -4.05 8.77
N ALA A 469 14.38 -2.83 8.82
CA ALA A 469 14.68 -1.85 9.86
C ALA A 469 13.89 -2.03 11.17
N ALA A 470 12.95 -2.97 11.22
CA ALA A 470 12.11 -3.19 12.39
C ALA A 470 12.87 -3.85 13.54
N SER A 471 12.50 -3.54 14.79
CA SER A 471 13.03 -4.20 15.99
C SER A 471 12.43 -5.59 16.25
N ASP A 472 11.23 -5.85 15.71
CA ASP A 472 10.54 -7.14 15.86
C ASP A 472 11.08 -8.15 14.84
N TYR A 473 11.62 -9.27 15.34
CA TYR A 473 12.18 -10.34 14.53
C TYR A 473 11.17 -10.98 13.57
N LEU A 474 9.87 -11.00 13.89
CA LEU A 474 8.82 -11.53 13.01
C LEU A 474 8.63 -10.63 11.80
N VAL A 475 8.78 -9.33 12.00
CA VAL A 475 8.74 -8.32 10.93
C VAL A 475 10.01 -8.39 10.09
N VAL A 476 11.20 -8.48 10.71
CA VAL A 476 12.47 -8.68 9.99
C VAL A 476 12.42 -9.94 9.11
N ASN A 477 11.84 -11.03 9.62
CA ASN A 477 11.65 -12.26 8.85
C ASN A 477 10.83 -12.07 7.57
N ARG A 478 9.83 -11.17 7.58
CA ARG A 478 9.08 -10.80 6.37
C ARG A 478 9.99 -10.08 5.37
N GLY A 479 10.81 -9.14 5.85
CA GLY A 479 11.82 -8.46 5.03
C GLY A 479 12.79 -9.44 4.37
N ILE A 480 13.35 -10.40 5.12
CA ILE A 480 14.27 -11.42 4.59
C ILE A 480 13.62 -12.26 3.49
N LYS A 481 12.36 -12.68 3.68
CA LYS A 481 11.63 -13.43 2.65
C LYS A 481 11.43 -12.59 1.38
N LEU A 482 11.20 -11.28 1.51
CA LEU A 482 11.06 -10.37 0.38
C LEU A 482 12.38 -10.16 -0.38
N ILE A 483 13.54 -10.16 0.28
CA ILE A 483 14.86 -10.09 -0.39
C ILE A 483 14.95 -11.15 -1.49
N GLY A 484 14.61 -12.41 -1.15
CA GLY A 484 14.65 -13.52 -2.10
C GLY A 484 13.49 -13.51 -3.10
N ALA A 485 12.30 -13.02 -2.71
CA ALA A 485 11.14 -12.98 -3.60
C ALA A 485 11.27 -11.89 -4.68
N LEU A 486 11.87 -10.75 -4.34
CA LEU A 486 12.03 -9.59 -5.22
C LEU A 486 13.37 -9.57 -5.97
N GLY A 487 14.29 -10.49 -5.65
CA GLY A 487 15.61 -10.53 -6.27
C GLY A 487 16.52 -9.36 -5.88
N CYS A 488 16.34 -8.78 -4.69
CA CYS A 488 17.08 -7.59 -4.23
C CYS A 488 18.51 -7.92 -3.79
N ARG A 489 19.41 -8.07 -4.77
CA ARG A 489 20.85 -8.36 -4.56
C ARG A 489 21.53 -7.35 -3.65
N GLU A 490 21.17 -6.07 -3.78
CA GLU A 490 21.68 -4.97 -2.95
C GLU A 490 21.39 -5.14 -1.45
N ARG A 491 20.47 -6.04 -1.09
CA ARG A 491 20.13 -6.38 0.30
C ARG A 491 20.71 -7.69 0.79
N TYR A 492 21.44 -8.45 -0.02
CA TYR A 492 22.15 -9.65 0.46
C TYR A 492 23.19 -9.33 1.57
N PRO A 493 23.91 -8.20 1.56
CA PRO A 493 24.79 -7.80 2.67
C PRO A 493 24.07 -7.71 4.02
N PHE A 494 22.79 -7.31 4.04
CA PHE A 494 22.01 -7.31 5.29
C PHE A 494 21.94 -8.72 5.90
N ILE A 495 21.66 -9.74 5.07
CA ILE A 495 21.66 -11.13 5.52
C ILE A 495 23.05 -11.50 6.04
N ARG A 496 24.10 -11.22 5.27
CA ARG A 496 25.50 -11.51 5.66
C ARG A 496 25.84 -10.94 7.05
N ASP A 497 25.55 -9.67 7.27
CA ASP A 497 25.99 -8.94 8.45
C ASP A 497 25.24 -9.37 9.72
N HIS A 498 24.01 -9.87 9.59
CA HIS A 498 23.16 -10.24 10.72
C HIS A 498 23.02 -11.76 10.92
N PHE A 499 23.46 -12.59 9.96
CA PHE A 499 23.23 -14.03 9.95
C PHE A 499 23.65 -14.73 11.24
N ALA A 500 24.82 -14.38 11.78
CA ALA A 500 25.36 -15.00 12.99
C ALA A 500 24.46 -14.77 14.23
N GLY A 501 23.82 -13.60 14.32
CA GLY A 501 22.92 -13.22 15.43
C GLY A 501 21.49 -13.75 15.28
N PHE A 502 21.12 -14.28 14.11
CA PHE A 502 19.77 -14.79 13.87
C PHE A 502 19.48 -16.11 14.60
N ARG A 503 18.23 -16.29 15.02
CA ARG A 503 17.74 -17.58 15.56
C ARG A 503 17.32 -18.52 14.42
N GLY A 504 17.29 -19.82 14.67
CA GLY A 504 17.13 -20.90 13.66
C GLY A 504 16.19 -20.60 12.48
N TYR A 505 14.93 -20.21 12.71
CA TYR A 505 13.99 -19.93 11.61
C TYR A 505 14.38 -18.71 10.73
N LEU A 506 15.02 -17.69 11.30
CA LEU A 506 15.55 -16.55 10.55
C LEU A 506 16.75 -16.96 9.70
N LYS A 507 17.68 -17.74 10.25
CA LYS A 507 18.81 -18.30 9.48
C LYS A 507 18.32 -19.17 8.33
N ARG A 508 17.39 -20.08 8.62
CA ARG A 508 16.69 -20.93 7.65
C ARG A 508 16.06 -20.10 6.53
N ASN A 509 15.26 -19.08 6.86
CA ASN A 509 14.61 -18.24 5.85
C ASN A 509 15.60 -17.34 5.10
N SER A 510 16.73 -16.97 5.71
CA SER A 510 17.82 -16.24 5.05
C SER A 510 18.48 -17.08 3.97
N LEU A 511 18.84 -18.32 4.29
CA LEU A 511 19.41 -19.26 3.31
C LEU A 511 18.41 -19.59 2.20
N ALA A 512 17.13 -19.80 2.55
CA ALA A 512 16.07 -20.01 1.59
C ALA A 512 15.80 -18.79 0.69
N ALA A 513 16.02 -17.56 1.19
CA ALA A 513 15.96 -16.34 0.38
C ALA A 513 17.13 -16.29 -0.61
N LEU A 514 18.36 -16.53 -0.14
CA LEU A 514 19.55 -16.55 -0.98
C LEU A 514 19.58 -17.71 -1.98
N HIS A 515 18.89 -18.82 -1.73
CA HIS A 515 18.75 -19.91 -2.70
C HIS A 515 18.07 -19.45 -4.01
N ARG A 516 17.28 -18.38 -3.96
CA ARG A 516 16.65 -17.76 -5.13
C ARG A 516 17.57 -16.80 -5.89
N ALA A 517 18.77 -16.53 -5.39
CA ALA A 517 19.70 -15.62 -6.04
C ALA A 517 20.06 -16.12 -7.46
N THR A 518 20.12 -15.18 -8.39
CA THR A 518 20.52 -15.41 -9.79
C THR A 518 22.03 -15.50 -9.92
N GLU A 519 22.77 -14.80 -9.05
CA GLU A 519 24.23 -14.73 -9.05
C GLU A 519 24.81 -15.17 -7.70
N TYR A 520 26.02 -15.74 -7.78
CA TYR A 520 26.80 -16.13 -6.61
C TYR A 520 27.53 -14.92 -6.01
N GLU A 521 27.59 -14.86 -4.67
CA GLU A 521 28.41 -13.90 -3.94
C GLU A 521 29.46 -14.65 -3.11
N PRO A 522 30.74 -14.20 -3.06
CA PRO A 522 31.81 -14.92 -2.38
C PRO A 522 31.51 -15.30 -0.92
N TYR A 523 30.82 -14.43 -0.17
CA TYR A 523 30.46 -14.68 1.23
C TYR A 523 29.35 -15.72 1.42
N PHE A 524 28.70 -16.21 0.35
CA PHE A 524 27.75 -17.32 0.45
C PHE A 524 28.42 -18.58 0.99
N ALA A 525 29.71 -18.80 0.71
CA ALA A 525 30.45 -19.93 1.25
C ALA A 525 30.51 -19.89 2.79
N ASP A 526 30.67 -18.71 3.39
CA ASP A 526 30.70 -18.54 4.85
C ASP A 526 29.30 -18.71 5.46
N LEU A 527 28.24 -18.26 4.77
CA LEU A 527 26.86 -18.49 5.17
C LEU A 527 26.49 -19.98 5.12
N VAL A 528 26.92 -20.69 4.08
CA VAL A 528 26.77 -22.15 3.99
C VAL A 528 27.48 -22.81 5.16
N ARG A 529 28.76 -22.47 5.42
CA ARG A 529 29.53 -23.02 6.54
C ARG A 529 28.80 -22.83 7.88
N MET A 530 28.44 -21.59 8.21
CA MET A 530 27.70 -21.28 9.45
C MET A 530 26.35 -22.01 9.51
N GLY A 531 25.69 -22.21 8.37
CA GLY A 531 24.43 -22.92 8.27
C GLY A 531 24.56 -24.42 8.49
N LEU A 532 25.64 -25.06 8.01
CA LEU A 532 25.95 -26.47 8.23
C LEU A 532 26.29 -26.77 9.70
N GLU A 533 26.93 -25.82 10.39
CA GLU A 533 27.30 -25.89 11.80
C GLU A 533 26.12 -25.60 12.75
N ASP A 534 25.00 -25.08 12.25
CA ASP A 534 23.87 -24.62 13.07
C ASP A 534 23.15 -25.79 13.79
N GLY A 535 22.69 -25.55 15.03
CA GLY A 535 21.96 -26.54 15.82
C GLY A 535 20.58 -26.90 15.25
N TYR A 536 19.96 -26.01 14.46
CA TYR A 536 18.63 -26.22 13.90
C TYR A 536 18.69 -26.96 12.55
N TYR A 537 18.04 -28.12 12.46
CA TYR A 537 18.13 -28.98 11.28
C TYR A 537 17.60 -28.33 9.99
N GLU A 538 16.58 -27.47 10.07
CA GLU A 538 16.11 -26.77 8.87
C GLU A 538 17.16 -25.77 8.36
N THR A 539 17.94 -25.13 9.24
CA THR A 539 19.06 -24.28 8.82
C THR A 539 20.10 -25.10 8.06
N ARG A 540 20.49 -26.26 8.60
CA ARG A 540 21.45 -27.17 7.94
C ARG A 540 20.94 -27.62 6.58
N ARG A 541 19.67 -27.98 6.48
CA ARG A 541 19.03 -28.36 5.21
C ARG A 541 19.11 -27.23 4.18
N GLU A 542 18.71 -26.01 4.55
CA GLU A 542 18.75 -24.88 3.62
C GLU A 542 20.19 -24.47 3.25
N ALA A 543 21.17 -24.71 4.13
CA ALA A 543 22.59 -24.49 3.83
C ALA A 543 23.08 -25.44 2.73
N ILE A 544 22.71 -26.72 2.81
CA ILE A 544 22.99 -27.69 1.76
C ILE A 544 22.26 -27.31 0.46
N SER A 545 21.03 -26.80 0.55
CA SER A 545 20.28 -26.35 -0.63
C SER A 545 20.94 -25.14 -1.31
N LEU A 546 21.45 -24.19 -0.52
CA LEU A 546 22.22 -23.06 -1.03
C LEU A 546 23.55 -23.51 -1.66
N TYR A 547 24.26 -24.45 -1.03
CA TYR A 547 25.44 -25.09 -1.64
C TYR A 547 25.09 -25.71 -3.00
N ARG A 548 24.00 -26.48 -3.07
CA ARG A 548 23.55 -27.17 -4.28
C ARG A 548 23.26 -26.19 -5.42
N ARG A 549 22.65 -25.04 -5.10
CA ARG A 549 22.38 -23.96 -6.06
C ARG A 549 23.67 -23.44 -6.70
N PHE A 550 24.71 -23.23 -5.90
CA PHE A 550 25.99 -22.64 -6.31
C PHE A 550 27.15 -23.66 -6.27
N HIS A 551 26.87 -24.92 -6.61
CA HIS A 551 27.85 -26.01 -6.46
C HIS A 551 29.06 -25.85 -7.37
N ARG A 552 28.92 -25.15 -8.52
CA ARG A 552 30.01 -24.92 -9.47
C ARG A 552 31.01 -23.92 -8.88
N GLU A 553 30.50 -22.84 -8.34
CA GLU A 553 31.26 -21.77 -7.68
C GLU A 553 31.88 -22.28 -6.36
N LEU A 554 31.22 -23.21 -5.68
CA LEU A 554 31.67 -23.82 -4.42
C LEU A 554 32.49 -25.11 -4.61
N ALA A 555 32.81 -25.52 -5.85
CA ALA A 555 33.49 -26.78 -6.12
C ALA A 555 34.86 -26.91 -5.43
N GLY A 556 35.56 -25.79 -5.22
CA GLY A 556 36.86 -25.74 -4.52
C GLY A 556 36.78 -25.85 -2.98
N ARG A 557 35.57 -25.76 -2.39
CA ARG A 557 35.36 -25.76 -0.94
C ARG A 557 35.22 -27.18 -0.39
N ARG A 558 36.34 -27.91 -0.35
CA ARG A 558 36.42 -29.28 0.18
C ARG A 558 36.00 -29.38 1.65
N ASP A 559 36.21 -28.33 2.41
CA ASP A 559 35.75 -28.20 3.79
C ASP A 559 34.21 -28.32 3.89
N LEU A 560 33.47 -27.61 3.03
CA LEU A 560 32.01 -27.67 2.99
C LEU A 560 31.51 -29.04 2.52
N GLN A 561 32.15 -29.61 1.49
CA GLN A 561 31.84 -30.96 1.00
C GLN A 561 31.98 -31.99 2.13
N GLN A 562 33.09 -31.94 2.87
CA GLN A 562 33.34 -32.83 4.00
C GLN A 562 32.29 -32.66 5.11
N GLN A 563 31.90 -31.44 5.46
CA GLN A 563 30.83 -31.19 6.44
C GLN A 563 29.47 -31.75 5.97
N ILE A 564 29.11 -31.59 4.70
CA ILE A 564 27.87 -32.15 4.12
C ILE A 564 27.86 -33.68 4.25
N LEU A 565 29.01 -34.30 3.98
CA LEU A 565 29.22 -35.74 4.08
C LEU A 565 29.16 -36.25 5.53
N GLU A 566 29.66 -35.47 6.50
CA GLU A 566 29.53 -35.75 7.92
C GLU A 566 28.07 -35.70 8.38
N LEU A 567 27.31 -34.70 7.95
CA LEU A 567 25.87 -34.62 8.23
C LEU A 567 25.10 -35.81 7.63
N LEU A 568 25.52 -36.27 6.45
CA LEU A 568 24.95 -37.46 5.82
C LEU A 568 25.18 -38.73 6.66
N ASP A 569 26.35 -38.85 7.30
CA ASP A 569 26.74 -39.99 8.14
C ASP A 569 26.26 -39.90 9.60
N ARG A 570 25.95 -38.69 10.08
CA ARG A 570 25.61 -38.43 11.48
C ARG A 570 24.38 -39.21 11.94
N ARG A 571 24.55 -40.14 12.90
CA ARG A 571 23.51 -41.11 13.35
C ARG A 571 22.16 -40.49 13.71
N LEU A 572 22.13 -39.37 14.43
CA LEU A 572 20.91 -38.71 14.93
C LEU A 572 20.45 -37.51 14.06
N GLU A 573 20.85 -37.47 12.78
CA GLU A 573 20.43 -36.39 11.88
C GLU A 573 19.01 -36.59 11.31
N SER A 574 18.35 -35.46 11.04
CA SER A 574 17.06 -35.38 10.37
C SER A 574 17.13 -36.02 8.97
N TRP A 575 16.03 -36.66 8.55
CA TRP A 575 15.99 -37.26 7.21
C TRP A 575 15.97 -36.19 6.13
N GLU A 576 15.44 -35.00 6.41
CA GLU A 576 15.40 -33.85 5.50
C GLU A 576 16.81 -33.37 5.17
N VAL A 577 17.68 -33.22 6.19
CA VAL A 577 19.09 -32.85 6.00
C VAL A 577 19.82 -33.92 5.20
N ARG A 578 19.66 -35.20 5.55
CA ARG A 578 20.27 -36.31 4.81
C ARG A 578 19.78 -36.39 3.36
N ALA A 579 18.49 -36.14 3.11
CA ALA A 579 17.93 -36.13 1.77
C ALA A 579 18.58 -35.04 0.91
N GLU A 580 18.71 -33.82 1.44
CA GLU A 580 19.39 -32.73 0.72
C GLU A 580 20.89 -33.02 0.56
N ALA A 581 21.55 -33.64 1.54
CA ALA A 581 22.96 -34.06 1.45
C ALA A 581 23.18 -35.12 0.36
N ILE A 582 22.26 -36.07 0.17
CA ILE A 582 22.31 -37.05 -0.94
C ILE A 582 22.25 -36.31 -2.29
N LEU A 583 21.36 -35.33 -2.42
CA LEU A 583 21.25 -34.51 -3.64
C LEU A 583 22.50 -33.66 -3.89
N ALA A 584 23.16 -33.15 -2.84
CA ALA A 584 24.40 -32.40 -2.99
C ALA A 584 25.59 -33.33 -3.33
N ALA A 585 25.66 -34.52 -2.74
CA ALA A 585 26.79 -35.44 -2.88
C ALA A 585 27.06 -35.84 -4.34
N VAL A 586 26.02 -36.02 -5.17
CA VAL A 586 26.19 -36.38 -6.59
C VAL A 586 26.90 -35.28 -7.41
N LEU A 587 26.86 -34.03 -6.93
CA LEU A 587 27.44 -32.89 -7.64
C LEU A 587 28.94 -32.72 -7.39
N PHE A 588 29.49 -33.34 -6.34
CA PHE A 588 30.91 -33.20 -6.00
C PHE A 588 31.67 -34.52 -5.78
N LEU A 589 30.98 -35.64 -5.53
CA LEU A 589 31.62 -36.96 -5.53
C LEU A 589 31.77 -37.48 -6.95
N ASP A 590 32.84 -38.23 -7.21
CA ASP A 590 32.94 -39.08 -8.39
C ASP A 590 31.92 -40.23 -8.33
N GLU A 591 31.67 -40.87 -9.47
CA GLU A 591 30.69 -41.94 -9.60
C GLU A 591 30.92 -43.07 -8.58
N GLN A 592 32.16 -43.54 -8.44
CA GLN A 592 32.47 -44.69 -7.60
C GLN A 592 32.25 -44.35 -6.12
N ALA A 593 32.76 -43.20 -5.67
CA ALA A 593 32.59 -42.71 -4.31
C ALA A 593 31.10 -42.46 -3.98
N PHE A 594 30.34 -41.90 -4.94
CA PHE A 594 28.91 -41.69 -4.78
C PHE A 594 28.15 -43.01 -4.62
N LEU A 595 28.29 -43.94 -5.58
CA LEU A 595 27.54 -45.21 -5.56
C LEU A 595 27.87 -46.05 -4.32
N THR A 596 29.16 -46.17 -3.96
CA THR A 596 29.59 -46.89 -2.76
C THR A 596 28.96 -46.30 -1.50
N ARG A 597 28.97 -44.98 -1.36
CA ARG A 597 28.42 -44.31 -0.17
C ARG A 597 26.90 -44.35 -0.12
N MET A 598 26.23 -44.34 -1.28
CA MET A 598 24.77 -44.36 -1.37
C MET A 598 24.15 -45.76 -1.20
N GLU A 599 24.95 -46.82 -1.28
CA GLU A 599 24.51 -48.22 -1.18
C GLU A 599 23.57 -48.48 0.01
N ARG A 600 23.90 -47.91 1.17
CA ARG A 600 23.10 -48.05 2.41
C ARG A 600 21.72 -47.40 2.36
N PHE A 601 21.47 -46.48 1.42
CA PHE A 601 20.18 -45.78 1.30
C PHE A 601 19.20 -46.47 0.35
N ARG A 602 19.67 -47.37 -0.53
CA ARG A 602 18.82 -48.09 -1.50
C ARG A 602 17.68 -48.88 -0.88
N ALA A 603 17.92 -49.46 0.29
CA ALA A 603 16.95 -50.23 1.08
C ALA A 603 16.54 -49.51 2.37
N SER A 604 16.72 -48.18 2.43
CA SER A 604 16.38 -47.41 3.63
C SER A 604 14.90 -47.55 3.97
N ARG A 605 14.60 -47.87 5.24
CA ARG A 605 13.22 -47.89 5.76
C ARG A 605 12.54 -46.53 5.58
N ARG A 606 13.29 -45.43 5.57
CA ARG A 606 12.75 -44.08 5.30
C ARG A 606 12.63 -43.88 3.79
N ILE A 607 11.40 -43.98 3.28
CA ILE A 607 11.10 -43.82 1.84
C ILE A 607 11.64 -42.53 1.23
N ARG A 608 11.59 -41.41 1.98
CA ARG A 608 12.10 -40.10 1.52
C ARG A 608 13.59 -40.10 1.17
N LEU A 609 14.40 -40.95 1.82
CA LEU A 609 15.83 -41.07 1.48
C LEU A 609 16.04 -41.86 0.18
N ARG A 610 15.21 -42.87 -0.07
CA ARG A 610 15.20 -43.59 -1.36
C ARG A 610 14.74 -42.68 -2.49
N GLU A 611 13.73 -41.85 -2.25
CA GLU A 611 13.29 -40.83 -3.19
C GLU A 611 14.39 -39.81 -3.50
N ALA A 612 15.08 -39.31 -2.47
CA ALA A 612 16.20 -38.38 -2.64
C ALA A 612 17.36 -39.00 -3.43
N LEU A 613 17.65 -40.29 -3.23
CA LEU A 613 18.66 -41.02 -3.99
C LEU A 613 18.29 -41.14 -5.47
N LEU A 614 17.03 -41.43 -5.80
CA LEU A 614 16.55 -41.42 -7.20
C LEU A 614 16.63 -40.02 -7.81
N ASP A 615 16.23 -38.99 -7.08
CA ASP A 615 16.32 -37.60 -7.53
C ASP A 615 17.79 -37.18 -7.73
N ALA A 616 18.72 -37.66 -6.90
CA ALA A 616 20.16 -37.42 -7.03
C ALA A 616 20.75 -38.11 -8.25
N ILE A 617 20.40 -39.37 -8.51
CA ILE A 617 20.82 -40.06 -9.74
C ILE A 617 20.28 -39.34 -10.98
N SER A 618 19.01 -38.93 -10.97
CA SER A 618 18.43 -38.14 -12.07
C SER A 618 19.19 -36.83 -12.29
N LEU A 619 19.58 -36.14 -11.20
CA LEU A 619 20.39 -34.92 -11.24
C LEU A 619 21.79 -35.17 -11.80
N GLY A 620 22.47 -36.24 -11.34
CA GLY A 620 23.80 -36.63 -11.81
C GLY A 620 23.81 -36.98 -13.30
N LEU A 621 22.80 -37.69 -13.80
CA LEU A 621 22.64 -37.99 -15.23
C LEU A 621 22.50 -36.70 -16.06
N LYS A 622 21.66 -35.76 -15.60
CA LYS A 622 21.49 -34.46 -16.28
C LYS A 622 22.75 -33.60 -16.25
N ALA A 623 23.59 -33.77 -15.25
CA ALA A 623 24.85 -33.06 -15.09
C ALA A 623 26.04 -33.85 -15.67
N GLU A 624 25.80 -34.94 -16.40
CA GLU A 624 26.82 -35.78 -17.03
C GLU A 624 27.90 -36.26 -16.05
N ARG A 625 27.49 -36.63 -14.83
CA ARG A 625 28.37 -37.04 -13.73
C ARG A 625 28.68 -38.54 -13.67
N PHE A 626 28.09 -39.33 -14.56
CA PHE A 626 28.22 -40.79 -14.58
C PHE A 626 28.82 -41.24 -15.91
N GLU A 627 29.89 -42.02 -15.82
CA GLU A 627 30.64 -42.55 -16.97
C GLU A 627 30.15 -43.96 -17.32
N ASP A 628 29.88 -44.80 -16.31
CA ASP A 628 29.43 -46.18 -16.47
C ASP A 628 27.92 -46.29 -16.22
N ILE A 629 27.14 -45.99 -17.27
CA ILE A 629 25.67 -46.05 -17.24
C ILE A 629 25.16 -47.45 -16.88
N ALA A 630 25.87 -48.52 -17.27
CA ALA A 630 25.48 -49.88 -16.95
C ALA A 630 25.57 -50.16 -15.44
N ARG A 631 26.60 -49.64 -14.78
CA ARG A 631 26.76 -49.72 -13.31
C ARG A 631 25.68 -48.94 -12.58
N VAL A 632 25.37 -47.72 -13.01
CA VAL A 632 24.26 -46.92 -12.44
C VAL A 632 22.93 -47.66 -12.61
N ARG A 633 22.69 -48.25 -13.77
CA ARG A 633 21.50 -49.08 -14.06
C ARG A 633 21.39 -50.28 -13.11
N LEU A 634 22.49 -50.99 -12.86
CA LEU A 634 22.52 -52.10 -11.90
C LEU A 634 22.25 -51.63 -10.46
N PHE A 635 22.80 -50.47 -10.08
CA PHE A 635 22.56 -49.86 -8.78
C PHE A 635 21.07 -49.54 -8.58
N VAL A 636 20.44 -48.90 -9.56
CA VAL A 636 19.01 -48.55 -9.54
C VAL A 636 18.13 -49.81 -9.50
N LYS A 637 18.42 -50.84 -10.29
CA LYS A 637 17.66 -52.11 -10.30
C LYS A 637 17.59 -52.80 -8.93
N ARG A 638 18.60 -52.59 -8.09
CA ARG A 638 18.68 -53.15 -6.73
C ARG A 638 18.01 -52.28 -5.67
N MET A 639 17.43 -51.15 -6.03
CA MET A 639 16.70 -50.28 -5.09
C MET A 639 15.34 -50.86 -4.72
N LEU A 640 14.99 -50.72 -3.44
CA LEU A 640 13.65 -51.08 -2.97
C LEU A 640 12.65 -50.01 -3.42
N VAL A 641 11.62 -50.38 -4.18
CA VAL A 641 10.59 -49.44 -4.72
C VAL A 641 9.25 -49.53 -3.95
N THR A 642 9.25 -50.17 -2.78
CA THR A 642 8.05 -50.30 -1.94
C THR A 642 7.74 -49.01 -1.17
N THR A 643 6.46 -48.78 -0.86
CA THR A 643 6.02 -47.65 -0.04
C THR A 643 5.46 -48.10 1.30
N SER A 644 5.48 -47.21 2.29
CA SER A 644 4.69 -47.31 3.53
C SER A 644 3.44 -46.41 3.51
N GLU A 645 3.23 -45.67 2.42
CA GLU A 645 2.07 -44.79 2.23
C GLU A 645 0.89 -45.60 1.65
N PHE A 646 -0.24 -45.69 2.36
CA PHE A 646 -1.46 -46.39 1.91
C PHE A 646 -2.23 -45.58 0.83
N ARG A 647 -1.63 -45.40 -0.35
CA ARG A 647 -2.25 -44.68 -1.48
C ARG A 647 -2.01 -45.44 -2.80
N PRO A 648 -2.96 -45.44 -3.76
CA PRO A 648 -2.85 -46.23 -5.00
C PRO A 648 -1.82 -45.72 -6.01
N HIS A 649 -1.30 -44.50 -5.86
CA HIS A 649 -0.22 -43.95 -6.70
C HIS A 649 1.02 -43.62 -5.86
N PHE A 650 2.18 -44.15 -6.26
CA PHE A 650 3.40 -44.13 -5.45
C PHE A 650 4.46 -43.19 -6.04
N ARG A 651 4.79 -42.10 -5.34
CA ARG A 651 5.82 -41.13 -5.79
C ARG A 651 7.18 -41.77 -6.06
N VAL A 652 7.61 -42.73 -5.24
CA VAL A 652 8.89 -43.43 -5.41
C VAL A 652 8.92 -44.27 -6.69
N ARG A 653 7.79 -44.88 -7.07
CA ARG A 653 7.66 -45.64 -8.33
C ARG A 653 7.75 -44.71 -9.53
N SER A 654 7.04 -43.58 -9.49
CA SER A 654 7.09 -42.60 -10.58
C SER A 654 8.49 -41.99 -10.77
N ARG A 655 9.23 -41.75 -9.68
CA ARG A 655 10.64 -41.35 -9.73
C ARG A 655 11.55 -42.43 -10.28
N TYR A 656 11.34 -43.68 -9.86
CA TYR A 656 12.11 -44.83 -10.36
C TYR A 656 11.95 -44.98 -11.88
N ILE A 657 10.70 -44.96 -12.36
CA ILE A 657 10.39 -45.04 -13.80
C ILE A 657 11.12 -43.93 -14.57
N ARG A 658 11.03 -42.68 -14.09
CA ARG A 658 11.73 -41.55 -14.70
C ARG A 658 13.25 -41.78 -14.82
N VAL A 659 13.89 -42.28 -13.76
CA VAL A 659 15.34 -42.53 -13.77
C VAL A 659 15.67 -43.66 -14.75
N VAL A 660 14.87 -44.73 -14.80
CA VAL A 660 15.06 -45.83 -15.76
C VAL A 660 14.93 -45.32 -17.20
N GLU A 661 13.90 -44.54 -17.51
CA GLU A 661 13.73 -43.92 -18.83
C GLU A 661 14.91 -43.01 -19.21
N GLN A 662 15.48 -42.26 -18.26
CA GLN A 662 16.68 -41.46 -18.51
C GLN A 662 17.89 -42.34 -18.83
N LEU A 663 18.08 -43.44 -18.08
CA LEU A 663 19.18 -44.39 -18.29
C LEU A 663 19.05 -45.17 -19.60
N GLU A 664 17.84 -45.39 -20.11
CA GLU A 664 17.58 -46.02 -21.42
C GLU A 664 17.87 -45.07 -22.59
N ARG A 665 17.68 -43.75 -22.39
CA ARG A 665 18.01 -42.75 -23.42
C ARG A 665 19.50 -42.51 -23.59
N MET A 666 20.31 -42.78 -22.55
CA MET A 666 21.74 -42.47 -22.52
C MET A 666 22.65 -43.65 -22.89
N GLY A 667 22.11 -44.86 -23.07
CA GLY A 667 22.90 -46.03 -23.47
C GLY A 667 22.03 -47.17 -23.91
#